data_AF-A0A431LFQ6-F1
#
_entry.id   AF-A0A431LFQ6-F1
#
_cell.length_a   1.000
_cell.length_b   1.000
_cell.length_c   1.000
_cell.angle_alpha   90.00
_cell.angle_beta   90.00
_cell.angle_gamma   90.00
#
_symmetry.space_group_name_H-M   'P 1'
#
loop_
_entity.id
_entity.type
_entity.pdbx_description
1 polymer ?
#
loop_
_entity_poly.entity_id
_entity_poly.type
_entity_poly.pdbx_seq_one_letter_code
_entity_poly.pdbx_strand_id
1 'polypeptide(L)'
;MHFIIRSALALGAALLHVAASACDVPLSVCDRDPGQGLALVRAGQPARVVVEPTADAALRHAGRSLVADLARVAGAPSQLLAAPDAAAGALVLIAQSGRSPLLDDLVRRGKLAREDLAGLAGRWEAYRQVVVPAPWPGVPAALVIAGADRRGAVFGTYDLSARLGVSPWHWWADVPIPRRAELYLAPGAREDQPGVKFRGIFINDEAPALSTWANAKFGGANSAFYAHVFELILRLKGNYLWPAMWAPRAFAADDPRSLALADEMGVVMGTSHHEPMSRAHDEWARVQGGAWDYTKNAPRLREFWRGGIERLMGRPDGSAFDSLVTLGMRGDGDEPMSEGTAIALLERIVADQRRLIADVTRQPAERTPQVWALYKEVQDYHDQGMQVPDDVLLLFADDNWGQIRRLPPPGRPRPGGYGVYYHFDYVGAPRNYKWLNTNAIEKVWQQMDLARASGAQALWIVNVGDIKPMEFPISFFLDMAWAPQAMTPAALAAYPRDWAARTFGPAQAEEIGEILTRYGQYAARRKPELLDARSFALGEASADRLEGGEFGRHVAAWAALEARVDRVQATLPAAQREAWFQLVEHPVRALANLYRLYFAVAWNQRLAAAGDARANVFADQAEAAFARDQALTDEYHALAGGKWAGMMLQTHIGYTSWQQPDRNIMPAVQRVPGAAEAAAVARQLRLVTDSHRPGVTVIEATAFSRSVGARGVRWTAIPNLGQHAGALVAWPQGQPPTTVADGVHVAYDVDLAAGDAIVQLHLLPTLDTRHAGGLQVAVSLDERPPQVLRLQLIPTPGSENRQEEKDWVRAVIDNNAVLTARFDGVSAGRHQVRVWRLDDNIVLQRLVVETTPPRAAEARPPRNLLRELRPDITEAAISAKLARYWQSLFEGGPQQRVVYPAAPTRDGPAAYVLDVGNADVRSEGMSYGMMIAVQMDRQAEFNALWNWAATHMRYAAGPRQGYFRWQCLPSGCTHDAVPASDGEAYFATALLMAASRWGNGSGLYDYNAQAQALLRTMLHKETMNGGVVDGVRAMFSPRHGQVVFVPIGDAADFSDPSYHLPAFYELWARRAEDAQDRRRWAEIAAISRAYFTQAAHPRTGLTPDYAEFDGRPHVHEGHEDFRYDAFRTAVNWSVDEAWWGHHPEAAGLSRRLLSFFAAQGPGGKPYPHLYTLDGKPLNDEASTGLIACNAVAALLVEPALGRRFVDDLWALEPPTGRWRYYDGLLQFMGLLHITGRFKPW
;
A
#
# COMPACT_ATOMS: atom_id res chain seq x y z
N MET A 1 -39.50 -43.81 -1.03
CA MET A 1 -39.27 -43.96 0.43
C MET A 1 -38.76 -45.37 0.83
N HIS A 2 -37.96 -46.05 -0.01
CA HIS A 2 -37.27 -47.31 0.33
C HIS A 2 -35.81 -47.36 -0.20
N PHE A 3 -35.32 -46.26 -0.79
CA PHE A 3 -33.94 -46.11 -1.27
C PHE A 3 -33.06 -45.20 -0.38
N ILE A 4 -33.64 -44.61 0.67
CA ILE A 4 -32.96 -43.68 1.58
C ILE A 4 -32.48 -44.38 2.87
N ILE A 5 -32.94 -45.61 3.13
CA ILE A 5 -32.66 -46.32 4.40
C ILE A 5 -31.46 -47.29 4.29
N ARG A 6 -30.99 -47.62 3.07
CA ARG A 6 -29.78 -48.47 2.88
C ARG A 6 -28.47 -47.69 2.73
N SER A 7 -28.52 -46.39 2.45
CA SER A 7 -27.32 -45.53 2.42
C SER A 7 -26.97 -44.94 3.80
N ALA A 8 -27.89 -44.97 4.76
CA ALA A 8 -27.69 -44.46 6.12
C ALA A 8 -27.00 -45.47 7.07
N LEU A 9 -26.95 -46.76 6.73
CA LEU A 9 -26.27 -47.80 7.52
C LEU A 9 -24.89 -48.20 6.97
N ALA A 10 -24.50 -47.69 5.80
CA ALA A 10 -23.15 -47.86 5.24
C ALA A 10 -22.26 -46.60 5.38
N LEU A 11 -22.84 -45.41 5.61
CA LEU A 11 -22.08 -44.17 5.89
C LEU A 11 -21.78 -43.96 7.39
N GLY A 12 -22.44 -44.68 8.29
CA GLY A 12 -22.20 -44.63 9.74
C GLY A 12 -21.00 -45.46 10.24
N ALA A 13 -20.36 -46.25 9.37
CA ALA A 13 -19.22 -47.10 9.71
C ALA A 13 -17.87 -46.59 9.14
N ALA A 14 -17.86 -45.49 8.38
CA ALA A 14 -16.65 -44.93 7.77
C ALA A 14 -16.11 -43.67 8.50
N LEU A 15 -16.77 -43.19 9.55
CA LEU A 15 -16.36 -42.03 10.36
C LEU A 15 -15.84 -42.40 11.76
N LEU A 16 -15.46 -43.67 11.95
CA LEU A 16 -14.80 -44.19 13.16
C LEU A 16 -13.40 -44.76 12.88
N HIS A 17 -12.75 -44.37 11.78
CA HIS A 17 -11.29 -44.50 11.66
C HIS A 17 -10.61 -43.31 12.32
N VAL A 18 -10.73 -43.34 13.64
CA VAL A 18 -9.73 -42.88 14.61
C VAL A 18 -8.33 -43.13 14.05
N ALA A 19 -7.41 -42.20 14.32
CA ALA A 19 -5.97 -42.34 14.18
C ALA A 19 -5.40 -43.53 15.00
N ALA A 20 -5.80 -44.74 14.64
CA ALA A 20 -5.49 -46.02 15.27
C ALA A 20 -4.82 -46.99 14.27
N SER A 21 -4.25 -46.47 13.17
CA SER A 21 -3.55 -47.25 12.14
C SER A 21 -2.10 -46.78 11.89
N ALA A 22 -1.50 -45.98 12.76
CA ALA A 22 -0.22 -45.30 12.50
C ALA A 22 1.04 -46.09 12.91
N CYS A 23 1.05 -47.42 12.83
CA CYS A 23 2.25 -48.22 13.14
C CYS A 23 2.97 -48.77 11.91
N ASP A 24 2.53 -48.39 10.71
CA ASP A 24 3.05 -48.94 9.45
C ASP A 24 4.18 -48.09 8.84
N VAL A 25 4.40 -46.87 9.35
CA VAL A 25 5.50 -45.99 8.92
C VAL A 25 6.68 -46.10 9.89
N PRO A 26 7.93 -46.26 9.42
CA PRO A 26 9.11 -46.34 10.27
C PRO A 26 9.20 -45.24 11.33
N LEU A 27 9.55 -45.61 12.56
CA LEU A 27 9.65 -44.69 13.72
C LEU A 27 8.37 -43.91 14.06
N SER A 28 7.20 -44.39 13.65
CA SER A 28 5.94 -43.86 14.17
C SER A 28 5.79 -44.17 15.66
N VAL A 29 5.18 -43.24 16.40
CA VAL A 29 4.87 -43.43 17.81
C VAL A 29 3.54 -44.18 17.93
N CYS A 30 3.58 -45.33 18.61
CA CYS A 30 2.49 -46.27 18.75
C CYS A 30 2.05 -46.39 20.21
N ASP A 31 0.74 -46.51 20.45
CA ASP A 31 0.14 -46.80 21.76
C ASP A 31 0.06 -48.31 22.06
N ARG A 32 0.45 -49.15 21.10
CA ARG A 32 0.51 -50.61 21.20
C ARG A 32 1.85 -51.11 20.68
N ASP A 33 2.29 -52.25 21.20
CA ASP A 33 3.56 -52.87 20.82
C ASP A 33 3.49 -53.38 19.37
N PRO A 34 4.31 -52.86 18.43
CA PRO A 34 4.34 -53.34 17.05
C PRO A 34 5.15 -54.65 16.88
N GLY A 35 5.62 -55.27 17.96
CA GLY A 35 6.30 -56.57 17.99
C GLY A 35 7.80 -56.51 17.68
N GLN A 36 8.22 -55.64 16.75
CA GLN A 36 9.65 -55.38 16.42
C GLN A 36 10.08 -53.94 16.73
N GLY A 37 9.28 -53.20 17.48
CA GLY A 37 9.56 -51.81 17.84
C GLY A 37 10.43 -51.63 19.09
N LEU A 38 10.65 -50.37 19.47
CA LEU A 38 11.27 -50.00 20.73
C LEU A 38 10.21 -49.51 21.72
N ALA A 39 10.18 -50.07 22.92
CA ALA A 39 9.37 -49.53 24.01
C ALA A 39 10.03 -48.27 24.60
N LEU A 40 9.42 -47.10 24.39
CA LEU A 40 9.84 -45.85 25.03
C LEU A 40 9.21 -45.67 26.41
N VAL A 41 7.99 -46.18 26.59
CA VAL A 41 7.33 -46.34 27.88
C VAL A 41 6.63 -47.69 27.87
N ARG A 42 6.91 -48.53 28.87
CA ARG A 42 6.23 -49.82 29.06
C ARG A 42 5.81 -49.96 30.51
N ALA A 43 4.53 -50.25 30.76
CA ALA A 43 3.95 -50.30 32.09
C ALA A 43 4.30 -49.05 32.95
N GLY A 44 4.29 -47.87 32.33
CA GLY A 44 4.64 -46.60 32.97
C GLY A 44 6.14 -46.40 33.28
N GLN A 45 7.02 -47.32 32.87
CA GLN A 45 8.47 -47.17 33.02
C GLN A 45 9.07 -46.59 31.74
N PRO A 46 9.69 -45.39 31.79
CA PRO A 46 10.32 -44.79 30.62
C PRO A 46 11.66 -45.46 30.27
N ALA A 47 12.01 -45.42 28.99
CA ALA A 47 13.35 -45.76 28.51
C ALA A 47 14.40 -44.84 29.13
N ARG A 48 15.64 -45.33 29.23
CA ARG A 48 16.80 -44.54 29.69
C ARG A 48 17.54 -43.94 28.50
N VAL A 49 18.17 -42.79 28.71
CA VAL A 49 18.90 -42.06 27.68
C VAL A 49 20.40 -42.23 27.92
N VAL A 50 21.17 -42.52 26.87
CA VAL A 50 22.62 -42.64 26.91
C VAL A 50 23.24 -41.47 26.15
N VAL A 51 24.14 -40.74 26.83
CA VAL A 51 25.00 -39.72 26.23
C VAL A 51 26.40 -39.92 26.78
N GLU A 52 27.39 -40.04 25.89
CA GLU A 52 28.77 -40.25 26.31
C GLU A 52 29.30 -39.05 27.12
N PRO A 53 30.09 -39.26 28.19
CA PRO A 53 30.65 -38.16 28.97
C PRO A 53 31.53 -37.20 28.17
N THR A 54 32.18 -37.72 27.12
CA THR A 54 33.04 -36.97 26.19
C THR A 54 32.26 -36.31 25.06
N ALA A 55 30.94 -36.50 24.99
CA ALA A 55 30.11 -35.86 23.98
C ALA A 55 30.06 -34.34 24.19
N ASP A 56 29.82 -33.63 23.09
CA ASP A 56 29.59 -32.19 23.09
C ASP A 56 28.52 -31.78 24.13
N ALA A 57 28.69 -30.61 24.74
CA ALA A 57 27.77 -30.13 25.77
C ALA A 57 26.30 -30.08 25.30
N ALA A 58 26.06 -29.79 24.02
CA ALA A 58 24.71 -29.66 23.47
C ALA A 58 23.95 -30.98 23.54
N LEU A 59 24.62 -32.11 23.27
CA LEU A 59 24.03 -33.44 23.39
C LEU A 59 23.69 -33.77 24.84
N ARG A 60 24.53 -33.35 25.80
CA ARG A 60 24.25 -33.54 27.23
C ARG A 60 23.07 -32.69 27.70
N HIS A 61 22.92 -31.47 27.19
CA HIS A 61 21.73 -30.64 27.45
C HIS A 61 20.46 -31.29 26.87
N ALA A 62 20.47 -31.67 25.59
CA ALA A 62 19.33 -32.33 24.96
C ALA A 62 18.98 -33.67 25.62
N GLY A 63 19.98 -34.46 26.03
CA GLY A 63 19.78 -35.72 26.76
C GLY A 63 19.10 -35.51 28.12
N ARG A 64 19.49 -34.48 28.89
CA ARG A 64 18.78 -34.12 30.13
C ARG A 64 17.33 -33.68 29.87
N SER A 65 17.10 -32.91 28.81
CA SER A 65 15.74 -32.51 28.42
C SER A 65 14.88 -33.72 28.04
N LEU A 66 15.41 -34.66 27.24
CA LEU A 66 14.68 -35.88 26.87
C LEU A 66 14.37 -36.77 28.08
N VAL A 67 15.28 -36.88 29.05
CA VAL A 67 15.02 -37.59 30.31
C VAL A 67 13.84 -36.95 31.07
N ALA A 68 13.80 -35.62 31.16
CA ALA A 68 12.69 -34.91 31.79
C ALA A 68 11.38 -35.11 31.01
N ASP A 69 11.42 -35.10 29.69
CA ASP A 69 10.26 -35.28 28.82
C ASP A 69 9.69 -36.70 28.94
N LEU A 70 10.54 -37.73 28.85
CA LEU A 70 10.15 -39.12 29.08
C LEU A 70 9.56 -39.31 30.48
N ALA A 71 10.13 -38.66 31.49
CA ALA A 71 9.61 -38.75 32.86
C ALA A 71 8.22 -38.10 33.00
N ARG A 72 7.98 -36.96 32.35
CA ARG A 72 6.67 -36.28 32.32
C ARG A 72 5.62 -37.10 31.57
N VAL A 73 5.99 -37.70 30.44
CA VAL A 73 5.10 -38.55 29.63
C VAL A 73 4.76 -39.84 30.36
N ALA A 74 5.75 -40.52 30.96
CA ALA A 74 5.52 -41.78 31.66
C ALA A 74 4.87 -41.61 33.05
N GLY A 75 5.11 -40.47 33.71
CA GLY A 75 4.73 -40.25 35.10
C GLY A 75 5.66 -40.94 36.11
N ALA A 76 6.84 -41.40 35.67
CA ALA A 76 7.87 -42.05 36.49
C ALA A 76 9.28 -41.56 36.08
N PRO A 77 10.30 -41.65 36.95
CA PRO A 77 11.64 -41.15 36.62
C PRO A 77 12.31 -41.90 35.46
N SER A 78 12.96 -41.14 34.56
CA SER A 78 13.96 -41.65 33.60
C SER A 78 15.37 -41.26 34.08
N GLN A 79 16.41 -41.80 33.44
CA GLN A 79 17.81 -41.57 33.82
C GLN A 79 18.70 -41.31 32.60
N LEU A 80 19.68 -40.42 32.79
CA LEU A 80 20.78 -40.19 31.86
C LEU A 80 21.96 -41.09 32.25
N LEU A 81 22.38 -41.97 31.34
CA LEU A 81 23.48 -42.92 31.52
C LEU A 81 24.71 -42.49 30.73
N ALA A 82 25.89 -42.80 31.27
CA ALA A 82 27.18 -42.56 30.62
C ALA A 82 27.55 -43.64 29.58
N ALA A 83 26.98 -44.84 29.71
CA ALA A 83 27.22 -45.98 28.83
C ALA A 83 25.99 -46.90 28.81
N PRO A 84 25.85 -47.80 27.82
CA PRO A 84 24.78 -48.79 27.81
C PRO A 84 24.87 -49.74 29.01
N ASP A 85 23.74 -50.00 29.66
CA ASP A 85 23.61 -50.95 30.77
C ASP A 85 22.52 -51.96 30.42
N ALA A 86 22.85 -53.26 30.42
CA ALA A 86 21.90 -54.33 30.13
C ALA A 86 20.73 -54.38 31.13
N ALA A 87 20.90 -53.92 32.37
CA ALA A 87 19.84 -53.84 33.36
C ALA A 87 18.84 -52.69 33.09
N ALA A 88 19.10 -51.84 32.09
CA ALA A 88 18.27 -50.69 31.76
C ALA A 88 17.09 -50.99 30.81
N GLY A 89 17.05 -52.16 30.16
CA GLY A 89 16.03 -52.47 29.16
C GLY A 89 16.21 -51.67 27.87
N ALA A 90 15.14 -51.04 27.37
CA ALA A 90 15.16 -50.23 26.15
C ALA A 90 15.92 -48.90 26.34
N LEU A 91 16.78 -48.54 25.38
CA LEU A 91 17.66 -47.38 25.47
C LEU A 91 17.46 -46.38 24.32
N VAL A 92 17.79 -45.11 24.55
CA VAL A 92 17.97 -44.09 23.51
C VAL A 92 19.40 -43.57 23.55
N LEU A 93 20.21 -43.86 22.54
CA LEU A 93 21.56 -43.31 22.38
C LEU A 93 21.49 -42.01 21.56
N ILE A 94 22.01 -40.92 22.11
CA ILE A 94 22.21 -39.65 21.38
C ILE A 94 23.70 -39.49 21.10
N ALA A 95 24.08 -39.38 19.84
CA ALA A 95 25.47 -39.38 19.40
C ALA A 95 25.72 -38.42 18.23
N GLN A 96 26.97 -37.97 18.10
CA GLN A 96 27.44 -37.23 16.93
C GLN A 96 28.30 -38.15 16.05
N SER A 97 28.01 -38.17 14.75
CA SER A 97 28.77 -38.94 13.77
C SER A 97 30.24 -38.49 13.73
N GLY A 98 31.16 -39.46 13.67
CA GLY A 98 32.61 -39.23 13.67
C GLY A 98 33.20 -38.77 15.01
N ARG A 99 32.40 -38.67 16.09
CA ARG A 99 32.86 -38.30 17.44
C ARG A 99 32.34 -39.20 18.55
N SER A 100 31.75 -40.35 18.22
CA SER A 100 31.11 -41.25 19.19
C SER A 100 31.64 -42.68 19.11
N PRO A 101 32.51 -43.10 20.05
CA PRO A 101 32.96 -44.48 20.17
C PRO A 101 31.83 -45.51 20.28
N LEU A 102 30.72 -45.19 20.97
CA LEU A 102 29.56 -46.07 21.03
C LEU A 102 28.88 -46.27 19.67
N LEU A 103 28.81 -45.21 18.85
CA LEU A 103 28.28 -45.31 17.49
C LEU A 103 29.20 -46.15 16.59
N ASP A 104 30.51 -45.92 16.69
CA ASP A 104 31.52 -46.70 15.94
C ASP A 104 31.52 -48.18 16.34
N ASP A 105 31.27 -48.49 17.61
CA ASP A 105 31.12 -49.86 18.11
C ASP A 105 29.93 -50.59 17.47
N LEU A 106 28.78 -49.92 17.34
CA LEU A 106 27.60 -50.50 16.66
C LEU A 106 27.89 -50.83 15.20
N VAL A 107 28.61 -49.95 14.49
CA VAL A 107 29.04 -50.20 13.11
C VAL A 107 30.02 -51.36 13.03
N ARG A 108 31.03 -51.38 13.91
CA ARG A 108 32.04 -52.44 13.97
C ARG A 108 31.43 -53.82 14.26
N ARG A 109 30.37 -53.88 15.08
CA ARG A 109 29.64 -55.11 15.40
C ARG A 109 28.65 -55.53 14.31
N GLY A 110 28.51 -54.77 13.23
CA GLY A 110 27.52 -55.01 12.17
C GLY A 110 26.06 -54.81 12.62
N LYS A 111 25.84 -54.05 13.71
CA LYS A 111 24.50 -53.76 14.25
C LYS A 111 23.86 -52.54 13.62
N LEU A 112 24.68 -51.61 13.13
CA LEU A 112 24.28 -50.46 12.35
C LEU A 112 25.08 -50.45 11.05
N ALA A 113 24.43 -50.30 9.90
CA ALA A 113 25.15 -50.29 8.63
C ALA A 113 25.98 -48.99 8.53
N ARG A 114 27.19 -49.05 7.96
CA ARG A 114 28.00 -47.83 7.77
C ARG A 114 27.29 -46.86 6.82
N GLU A 115 26.55 -47.41 5.86
CA GLU A 115 25.71 -46.72 4.89
C GLU A 115 24.60 -45.91 5.57
N ASP A 116 24.09 -46.36 6.73
CA ASP A 116 23.14 -45.60 7.53
C ASP A 116 23.74 -44.29 8.03
N LEU A 117 25.06 -44.22 8.24
CA LEU A 117 25.73 -43.02 8.74
C LEU A 117 26.46 -42.22 7.65
N ALA A 118 26.84 -42.86 6.55
CA ALA A 118 27.58 -42.24 5.45
C ALA A 118 26.84 -41.02 4.88
N GLY A 119 25.50 -41.10 4.81
CA GLY A 119 24.64 -40.03 4.36
C GLY A 119 24.59 -38.79 5.26
N LEU A 120 25.22 -38.79 6.45
CA LEU A 120 25.28 -37.62 7.35
C LEU A 120 26.55 -36.78 7.19
N ALA A 121 27.65 -37.37 6.72
CA ALA A 121 28.94 -36.69 6.69
C ALA A 121 28.90 -35.40 5.84
N GLY A 122 29.30 -34.28 6.42
CA GLY A 122 29.38 -32.98 5.73
C GLY A 122 28.05 -32.25 5.54
N ARG A 123 26.91 -32.81 5.97
CA ARG A 123 25.61 -32.13 5.93
C ARG A 123 25.44 -31.25 7.17
N TRP A 124 24.90 -30.05 6.98
CA TRP A 124 24.62 -29.11 8.06
C TRP A 124 23.36 -29.56 8.84
N GLU A 125 23.51 -29.81 10.14
CA GLU A 125 22.42 -30.07 11.09
C GLU A 125 21.48 -31.25 10.73
N ALA A 126 21.91 -32.12 9.82
CA ALA A 126 21.17 -33.32 9.48
C ALA A 126 21.24 -34.34 10.64
N TYR A 127 20.21 -35.16 10.76
CA TYR A 127 20.21 -36.28 11.70
C TYR A 127 19.56 -37.51 11.12
N ARG A 128 19.91 -38.66 11.71
CA ARG A 128 19.26 -39.94 11.45
C ARG A 128 18.86 -40.59 12.77
N GLN A 129 17.67 -41.16 12.79
CA GLN A 129 17.13 -41.96 13.87
C GLN A 129 16.98 -43.39 13.36
N VAL A 130 17.42 -44.39 14.13
CA VAL A 130 17.34 -45.81 13.74
C VAL A 130 17.02 -46.66 14.97
N VAL A 131 16.00 -47.52 14.89
CA VAL A 131 15.79 -48.57 15.90
C VAL A 131 16.72 -49.75 15.57
N VAL A 132 17.65 -50.03 16.47
CA VAL A 132 18.63 -51.10 16.35
C VAL A 132 18.24 -52.25 17.29
N PRO A 133 17.96 -53.46 16.77
CA PRO A 133 17.67 -54.62 17.59
C PRO A 133 18.95 -55.25 18.15
N ALA A 134 18.90 -55.68 19.41
CA ALA A 134 20.02 -56.29 20.12
C ALA A 134 21.37 -55.57 19.91
N PRO A 135 21.47 -54.24 20.19
CA PRO A 135 22.65 -53.41 19.87
C PRO A 135 23.89 -53.82 20.68
N TRP A 136 23.69 -54.14 21.96
CA TRP A 136 24.72 -54.65 22.87
C TRP A 136 24.19 -55.88 23.61
N PRO A 137 25.07 -56.76 24.13
CA PRO A 137 24.65 -57.89 24.95
C PRO A 137 23.72 -57.45 26.10
N GLY A 138 22.57 -58.10 26.22
CA GLY A 138 21.58 -57.82 27.26
C GLY A 138 20.68 -56.60 27.03
N VAL A 139 20.91 -55.80 25.98
CA VAL A 139 20.00 -54.71 25.57
C VAL A 139 19.09 -55.23 24.45
N PRO A 140 17.76 -55.30 24.64
CA PRO A 140 16.86 -55.89 23.64
C PRO A 140 16.73 -55.03 22.37
N ALA A 141 16.67 -53.71 22.50
CA ALA A 141 16.64 -52.75 21.40
C ALA A 141 17.09 -51.37 21.89
N ALA A 142 17.60 -50.53 20.98
CA ALA A 142 17.86 -49.12 21.24
C ALA A 142 17.47 -48.24 20.06
N LEU A 143 17.03 -47.01 20.33
CA LEU A 143 16.98 -45.95 19.33
C LEU A 143 18.33 -45.27 19.28
N VAL A 144 18.96 -45.23 18.13
CA VAL A 144 20.16 -44.44 17.87
C VAL A 144 19.74 -43.15 17.18
N ILE A 145 20.06 -42.01 17.80
CA ILE A 145 19.90 -40.66 17.24
C ILE A 145 21.31 -40.15 16.90
N ALA A 146 21.68 -40.20 15.63
CA ALA A 146 22.97 -39.77 15.13
C ALA A 146 22.84 -38.43 14.40
N GLY A 147 23.51 -37.39 14.91
CA GLY A 147 23.66 -36.10 14.22
C GLY A 147 24.87 -36.06 13.31
N ALA A 148 24.75 -35.38 12.16
CA ALA A 148 25.89 -35.00 11.32
C ALA A 148 26.85 -34.07 12.07
N ASP A 149 26.30 -33.20 12.90
CA ASP A 149 27.00 -32.31 13.82
C ASP A 149 26.27 -32.27 15.17
N ARG A 150 26.76 -31.43 16.09
CA ARG A 150 26.19 -31.27 17.44
C ARG A 150 24.71 -30.89 17.43
N ARG A 151 24.29 -30.01 16.52
CA ARG A 151 22.90 -29.51 16.43
C ARG A 151 21.99 -30.52 15.75
N GLY A 152 22.46 -31.26 14.75
CA GLY A 152 21.71 -32.38 14.18
C GLY A 152 21.27 -33.38 15.26
N ALA A 153 22.17 -33.76 16.16
CA ALA A 153 21.83 -34.68 17.27
C ALA A 153 20.79 -34.06 18.23
N VAL A 154 20.88 -32.76 18.51
CA VAL A 154 19.89 -32.02 19.31
C VAL A 154 18.52 -32.01 18.62
N PHE A 155 18.43 -31.69 17.32
CA PHE A 155 17.17 -31.68 16.58
C PHE A 155 16.55 -33.05 16.45
N GLY A 156 17.36 -34.10 16.24
CA GLY A 156 16.87 -35.47 16.26
C GLY A 156 16.28 -35.86 17.63
N THR A 157 16.82 -35.30 18.72
CA THR A 157 16.32 -35.52 20.08
C THR A 157 15.00 -34.78 20.35
N TYR A 158 14.90 -33.51 19.96
CA TYR A 158 13.66 -32.74 20.14
C TYR A 158 12.56 -33.13 19.15
N ASP A 159 12.90 -33.62 17.96
CA ASP A 159 11.96 -34.26 17.05
C ASP A 159 11.28 -35.48 17.69
N LEU A 160 12.07 -36.32 18.38
CA LEU A 160 11.49 -37.41 19.17
C LEU A 160 10.57 -36.85 20.25
N SER A 161 11.04 -35.89 21.05
CA SER A 161 10.27 -35.30 22.15
C SER A 161 8.91 -34.75 21.68
N ALA A 162 8.88 -34.04 20.54
CA ALA A 162 7.64 -33.56 19.93
C ALA A 162 6.69 -34.70 19.55
N ARG A 163 7.21 -35.78 18.97
CA ARG A 163 6.41 -36.98 18.63
C ARG A 163 5.91 -37.75 19.86
N LEU A 164 6.55 -37.62 21.02
CA LEU A 164 6.02 -38.14 22.30
C LEU A 164 4.83 -37.33 22.82
N GLY A 165 4.53 -36.19 22.20
CA GLY A 165 3.48 -35.26 22.63
C GLY A 165 3.99 -34.14 23.54
N VAL A 166 5.31 -33.94 23.67
CA VAL A 166 5.84 -32.78 24.39
C VAL A 166 5.96 -31.59 23.44
N SER A 167 4.99 -30.68 23.52
CA SER A 167 4.99 -29.46 22.72
C SER A 167 6.22 -28.59 23.00
N PRO A 168 6.81 -27.93 21.97
CA PRO A 168 7.79 -26.85 22.17
C PRO A 168 7.28 -25.77 23.13
N TRP A 169 5.97 -25.57 23.17
CA TRP A 169 5.27 -24.58 23.99
C TRP A 169 4.82 -25.10 25.36
N HIS A 170 5.24 -26.30 25.79
CA HIS A 170 4.80 -26.87 27.08
C HIS A 170 5.10 -25.95 28.28
N TRP A 171 6.23 -25.21 28.24
CA TRP A 171 6.57 -24.23 29.26
C TRP A 171 6.20 -22.80 28.85
N TRP A 172 6.35 -22.43 27.58
CA TRP A 172 6.12 -21.06 27.11
C TRP A 172 4.64 -20.69 26.91
N ALA A 173 3.75 -21.68 26.80
CA ALA A 173 2.31 -21.47 26.71
C ALA A 173 1.48 -22.55 27.42
N ASP A 174 2.05 -23.17 28.46
CA ASP A 174 1.38 -24.11 29.36
C ASP A 174 0.68 -25.29 28.65
N VAL A 175 1.18 -25.69 27.48
CA VAL A 175 0.60 -26.78 26.71
C VAL A 175 0.80 -28.09 27.50
N PRO A 176 -0.28 -28.79 27.89
CA PRO A 176 -0.16 -29.94 28.78
C PRO A 176 0.50 -31.13 28.09
N ILE A 177 1.35 -31.84 28.82
CA ILE A 177 2.02 -33.06 28.33
C ILE A 177 1.11 -34.26 28.61
N PRO A 178 0.73 -35.05 27.59
CA PRO A 178 -0.13 -36.21 27.78
C PRO A 178 0.62 -37.33 28.51
N ARG A 179 -0.02 -37.92 29.53
CA ARG A 179 0.51 -39.11 30.22
C ARG A 179 0.23 -40.38 29.42
N ARG A 180 1.23 -41.26 29.31
CA ARG A 180 1.16 -42.54 28.57
C ARG A 180 1.76 -43.65 29.41
N ALA A 181 1.01 -44.73 29.61
CA ALA A 181 1.51 -45.95 30.26
C ALA A 181 2.23 -46.88 29.27
N GLU A 182 1.87 -46.81 28.00
CA GLU A 182 2.38 -47.61 26.89
C GLU A 182 2.70 -46.68 25.73
N LEU A 183 3.96 -46.70 25.27
CA LEU A 183 4.42 -45.89 24.15
C LEU A 183 5.60 -46.58 23.46
N TYR A 184 5.46 -46.83 22.16
CA TYR A 184 6.40 -47.59 21.35
C TYR A 184 6.83 -46.80 20.12
N LEU A 185 7.98 -47.13 19.55
CA LEU A 185 8.40 -46.70 18.22
C LEU A 185 8.38 -47.89 17.26
N ALA A 186 7.76 -47.73 16.09
CA ALA A 186 7.86 -48.70 15.01
C ALA A 186 9.32 -48.89 14.55
N PRO A 187 9.72 -50.09 14.10
CA PRO A 187 11.09 -50.33 13.60
C PRO A 187 11.43 -49.49 12.37
N GLY A 188 12.73 -49.38 12.08
CA GLY A 188 13.25 -48.75 10.87
C GLY A 188 14.04 -47.46 11.15
N ALA A 189 14.21 -46.66 10.10
CA ALA A 189 15.07 -45.48 10.10
C ALA A 189 14.35 -44.26 9.51
N ARG A 190 14.71 -43.08 9.99
CA ARG A 190 14.30 -41.77 9.45
C ARG A 190 15.50 -40.84 9.42
N GLU A 191 15.59 -40.00 8.39
CA GLU A 191 16.50 -38.86 8.36
C GLU A 191 15.77 -37.55 8.06
N ASP A 192 16.37 -36.44 8.46
CA ASP A 192 15.83 -35.09 8.25
C ASP A 192 16.96 -34.05 8.28
N GLN A 193 16.75 -32.87 7.70
CA GLN A 193 17.70 -31.76 7.69
C GLN A 193 16.99 -30.41 7.41
N PRO A 194 17.57 -29.27 7.81
CA PRO A 194 16.99 -27.97 7.49
C PRO A 194 17.22 -27.54 6.03
N GLY A 195 16.27 -26.79 5.47
CA GLY A 195 16.36 -26.12 4.17
C GLY A 195 16.92 -24.69 4.22
N VAL A 196 16.94 -24.06 5.40
CA VAL A 196 17.55 -22.75 5.67
C VAL A 196 18.65 -22.92 6.72
N LYS A 197 19.85 -22.36 6.48
CA LYS A 197 21.03 -22.64 7.32
C LYS A 197 20.96 -22.04 8.73
N PHE A 198 20.61 -20.75 8.84
CA PHE A 198 20.38 -20.07 10.12
C PHE A 198 18.90 -19.68 10.23
N ARG A 199 18.26 -20.02 11.35
CA ARG A 199 16.80 -19.92 11.54
C ARG A 199 16.54 -19.43 12.96
N GLY A 200 15.95 -18.26 13.10
CA GLY A 200 15.94 -17.62 14.41
C GLY A 200 14.86 -16.58 14.63
N ILE A 201 14.89 -16.04 15.84
CA ILE A 201 14.04 -14.94 16.29
C ILE A 201 14.93 -13.78 16.76
N PHE A 202 14.36 -12.58 16.74
CA PHE A 202 14.90 -11.40 17.39
C PHE A 202 13.93 -10.97 18.48
N ILE A 203 14.40 -10.98 19.73
CA ILE A 203 13.68 -10.38 20.86
C ILE A 203 13.97 -8.88 20.82
N ASN A 204 12.96 -8.09 20.49
CA ASN A 204 13.02 -6.63 20.38
C ASN A 204 11.76 -6.03 20.99
N ASP A 205 11.70 -4.71 21.07
CA ASP A 205 10.49 -3.98 21.48
C ASP A 205 10.00 -4.40 22.89
N GLU A 206 10.91 -4.99 23.69
CA GLU A 206 10.65 -5.87 24.83
C GLU A 206 10.16 -5.14 26.09
N ALA A 207 10.00 -3.82 26.00
CA ALA A 207 9.53 -2.97 27.07
C ALA A 207 8.16 -2.38 26.73
N PRO A 208 7.19 -2.45 27.66
CA PRO A 208 7.32 -2.87 29.06
C PRO A 208 7.13 -4.38 29.32
N ALA A 209 6.62 -5.17 28.38
CA ALA A 209 6.06 -6.49 28.67
C ALA A 209 7.10 -7.55 29.09
N LEU A 210 7.88 -8.09 28.16
CA LEU A 210 8.85 -9.15 28.41
C LEU A 210 9.89 -8.72 29.45
N SER A 211 10.33 -7.47 29.37
CA SER A 211 11.31 -6.93 30.31
C SER A 211 10.81 -6.88 31.75
N THR A 212 9.56 -6.46 32.00
CA THR A 212 8.96 -6.49 33.34
C THR A 212 8.80 -7.92 33.84
N TRP A 213 8.33 -8.81 32.97
CA TRP A 213 8.15 -10.22 33.30
C TRP A 213 9.48 -10.93 33.63
N ALA A 214 10.52 -10.72 32.80
CA ALA A 214 11.84 -11.32 33.00
C ALA A 214 12.51 -10.79 34.28
N ASN A 215 12.34 -9.51 34.58
CA ASN A 215 12.79 -8.91 35.84
C ASN A 215 12.09 -9.57 37.04
N ALA A 216 10.76 -9.69 37.01
CA ALA A 216 10.00 -10.28 38.11
C ALA A 216 10.32 -11.77 38.31
N LYS A 217 10.53 -12.52 37.23
CA LYS A 217 10.68 -13.99 37.27
C LYS A 217 12.11 -14.48 37.46
N PHE A 218 13.08 -13.78 36.89
CA PHE A 218 14.49 -14.21 36.83
C PHE A 218 15.47 -13.18 37.37
N GLY A 219 15.01 -11.98 37.77
CA GLY A 219 15.88 -10.86 38.11
C GLY A 219 16.50 -10.15 36.90
N GLY A 220 15.98 -10.41 35.70
CA GLY A 220 16.42 -9.80 34.44
C GLY A 220 16.57 -10.81 33.31
N ALA A 221 16.94 -10.33 32.12
CA ALA A 221 17.25 -11.16 30.97
C ALA A 221 18.67 -11.78 31.09
N ASN A 222 18.88 -12.63 32.10
CA ASN A 222 20.14 -13.32 32.37
C ASN A 222 20.15 -14.77 31.82
N SER A 223 21.20 -15.54 32.09
CA SER A 223 21.34 -16.92 31.58
C SER A 223 20.21 -17.86 32.02
N ALA A 224 19.55 -17.61 33.16
CA ALA A 224 18.40 -18.40 33.61
C ALA A 224 17.15 -18.16 32.73
N PHE A 225 16.89 -16.90 32.37
CA PHE A 225 15.88 -16.55 31.38
C PHE A 225 16.22 -17.15 30.01
N TYR A 226 17.45 -16.92 29.54
CA TYR A 226 17.87 -17.35 28.22
C TYR A 226 17.95 -18.88 28.06
N ALA A 227 18.18 -19.65 29.13
CA ALA A 227 18.05 -21.10 29.08
C ALA A 227 16.70 -21.55 28.52
N HIS A 228 15.60 -20.90 28.92
CA HIS A 228 14.26 -21.17 28.41
C HIS A 228 14.06 -20.72 26.97
N VAL A 229 14.69 -19.60 26.56
CA VAL A 229 14.65 -19.11 25.18
C VAL A 229 15.42 -20.06 24.25
N PHE A 230 16.62 -20.48 24.63
CA PHE A 230 17.43 -21.42 23.85
C PHE A 230 16.74 -22.76 23.68
N GLU A 231 16.15 -23.31 24.75
CA GLU A 231 15.39 -24.55 24.67
C GLU A 231 14.19 -24.41 23.71
N LEU A 232 13.46 -23.30 23.75
CA LEU A 232 12.34 -23.04 22.83
C LEU A 232 12.80 -23.04 21.37
N ILE A 233 13.84 -22.26 21.06
CA ILE A 233 14.40 -22.16 19.70
C ILE A 233 14.80 -23.54 19.19
N LEU A 234 15.53 -24.32 19.99
CA LEU A 234 15.98 -25.66 19.61
C LEU A 234 14.83 -26.66 19.45
N ARG A 235 13.79 -26.59 20.30
CA ARG A 235 12.58 -27.42 20.18
C ARG A 235 11.76 -27.09 18.93
N LEU A 236 11.78 -25.84 18.48
CA LEU A 236 11.20 -25.38 17.21
C LEU A 236 12.14 -25.60 16.01
N LYS A 237 13.24 -26.34 16.19
CA LYS A 237 14.28 -26.60 15.19
C LYS A 237 14.94 -25.32 14.61
N GLY A 238 14.85 -24.20 15.33
CA GLY A 238 15.68 -23.02 15.12
C GLY A 238 17.09 -23.20 15.69
N ASN A 239 18.01 -22.31 15.32
CA ASN A 239 19.40 -22.33 15.79
C ASN A 239 20.01 -20.93 16.00
N TYR A 240 19.26 -19.85 15.77
CA TYR A 240 19.81 -18.49 15.76
C TYR A 240 19.01 -17.53 16.64
N LEU A 241 19.69 -16.58 17.31
CA LEU A 241 19.05 -15.58 18.17
C LEU A 241 19.74 -14.22 18.05
N TRP A 242 18.93 -13.17 17.90
CA TRP A 242 19.28 -11.82 18.34
C TRP A 242 18.62 -11.57 19.72
N PRO A 243 19.41 -11.30 20.77
CA PRO A 243 18.89 -11.15 22.13
C PRO A 243 18.23 -9.77 22.34
N ALA A 244 17.51 -9.64 23.45
CA ALA A 244 16.98 -8.35 23.92
C ALA A 244 18.11 -7.33 24.09
N MET A 245 17.90 -6.11 23.60
CA MET A 245 18.97 -5.12 23.45
C MET A 245 18.55 -3.66 23.72
N TRP A 246 17.27 -3.38 23.99
CA TRP A 246 16.87 -2.02 24.34
C TRP A 246 17.53 -1.60 25.64
N ALA A 247 18.01 -0.36 25.70
CA ALA A 247 18.70 0.12 26.90
C ALA A 247 17.83 -0.08 28.17
N PRO A 248 18.42 -0.52 29.30
CA PRO A 248 19.84 -0.76 29.50
C PRO A 248 20.21 -2.26 29.38
N ARG A 249 19.75 -3.00 28.37
CA ARG A 249 20.06 -4.44 28.21
C ARG A 249 21.29 -4.63 27.33
N ALA A 250 22.15 -5.56 27.72
CA ALA A 250 23.32 -5.97 26.95
C ALA A 250 23.66 -7.43 27.26
N PHE A 251 23.10 -8.36 26.46
CA PHE A 251 23.16 -9.82 26.64
C PHE A 251 24.43 -10.37 27.29
N ALA A 252 25.60 -10.11 26.69
CA ALA A 252 26.87 -10.68 27.15
C ALA A 252 27.51 -9.91 28.33
N ALA A 253 27.07 -8.67 28.59
CA ALA A 253 27.55 -7.85 29.70
C ALA A 253 26.66 -7.95 30.94
N ASP A 254 25.36 -8.25 30.77
CA ASP A 254 24.41 -8.45 31.89
C ASP A 254 24.70 -9.75 32.64
N ASP A 255 25.05 -10.81 31.91
CA ASP A 255 25.51 -12.08 32.48
C ASP A 255 26.48 -12.78 31.50
N PRO A 256 27.78 -12.85 31.80
CA PRO A 256 28.76 -13.53 30.94
C PRO A 256 28.45 -15.01 30.67
N ARG A 257 27.67 -15.68 31.54
CA ARG A 257 27.25 -17.07 31.30
C ARG A 257 26.24 -17.19 30.18
N SER A 258 25.53 -16.13 29.80
CA SER A 258 24.53 -16.19 28.73
C SER A 258 25.14 -16.60 27.39
N LEU A 259 26.29 -16.02 27.02
CA LEU A 259 26.98 -16.34 25.77
C LEU A 259 27.57 -17.77 25.78
N ALA A 260 28.19 -18.16 26.88
CA ALA A 260 28.73 -19.52 27.01
C ALA A 260 27.61 -20.58 27.05
N LEU A 261 26.48 -20.29 27.70
CA LEU A 261 25.32 -21.19 27.73
C LEU A 261 24.68 -21.34 26.35
N ALA A 262 24.58 -20.26 25.56
CA ALA A 262 24.11 -20.33 24.18
C ALA A 262 24.96 -21.33 23.37
N ASP A 263 26.29 -21.19 23.46
CA ASP A 263 27.22 -22.11 22.80
C ASP A 263 27.10 -23.53 23.34
N GLU A 264 27.01 -23.73 24.66
CA GLU A 264 26.86 -25.04 25.30
C GLU A 264 25.58 -25.77 24.88
N MET A 265 24.48 -25.05 24.68
CA MET A 265 23.21 -25.60 24.19
C MET A 265 23.17 -25.75 22.66
N GLY A 266 24.05 -25.05 21.95
CA GLY A 266 24.19 -25.11 20.50
C GLY A 266 23.45 -24.01 19.74
N VAL A 267 23.03 -22.92 20.38
CA VAL A 267 22.42 -21.75 19.72
C VAL A 267 23.51 -20.83 19.18
N VAL A 268 23.42 -20.50 17.90
CA VAL A 268 24.28 -19.52 17.22
C VAL A 268 23.81 -18.11 17.63
N MET A 269 24.71 -17.30 18.15
CA MET A 269 24.38 -15.93 18.56
C MET A 269 24.68 -14.93 17.44
N GLY A 270 23.84 -13.91 17.32
CA GLY A 270 24.12 -12.72 16.53
C GLY A 270 23.65 -11.46 17.28
N THR A 271 23.80 -10.32 16.62
CA THR A 271 23.34 -9.01 17.09
C THR A 271 22.59 -8.29 15.99
N SER A 272 21.70 -7.34 16.33
CA SER A 272 20.92 -6.62 15.33
C SER A 272 21.81 -5.84 14.36
N HIS A 273 21.24 -5.37 13.26
CA HIS A 273 21.97 -4.75 12.14
C HIS A 273 22.78 -3.48 12.49
N HIS A 274 22.52 -2.85 13.64
CA HIS A 274 23.24 -1.66 14.10
C HIS A 274 24.17 -1.93 15.31
N GLU A 275 24.37 -3.20 15.65
CA GLU A 275 25.17 -3.68 16.78
C GLU A 275 26.39 -4.49 16.30
N PRO A 276 27.37 -3.85 15.63
CA PRO A 276 28.44 -4.57 14.96
C PRO A 276 29.41 -5.25 15.92
N MET A 277 30.09 -6.28 15.42
CA MET A 277 31.23 -6.92 16.10
C MET A 277 30.86 -7.59 17.44
N SER A 278 29.63 -8.10 17.56
CA SER A 278 29.10 -8.77 18.75
C SER A 278 29.11 -7.89 20.00
N ARG A 279 28.80 -6.61 19.82
CA ARG A 279 28.68 -5.61 20.90
C ARG A 279 27.25 -5.09 20.91
N ALA A 280 26.56 -5.27 22.03
CA ALA A 280 25.21 -4.74 22.19
C ALA A 280 25.26 -3.21 22.29
N HIS A 281 24.21 -2.53 21.82
CA HIS A 281 24.16 -1.07 21.73
C HIS A 281 24.47 -0.38 23.08
N ASP A 282 23.84 -0.84 24.17
CA ASP A 282 24.01 -0.27 25.52
C ASP A 282 25.44 -0.41 26.07
N GLU A 283 26.25 -1.37 25.58
CA GLU A 283 27.64 -1.53 26.01
C GLU A 283 28.49 -0.28 25.72
N TRP A 284 28.16 0.47 24.66
CA TRP A 284 28.89 1.70 24.31
C TRP A 284 28.70 2.80 25.35
N ALA A 285 27.47 2.97 25.83
CA ALA A 285 27.13 3.90 26.90
C ALA A 285 27.81 3.51 28.22
N ARG A 286 27.79 2.20 28.58
CA ARG A 286 28.42 1.68 29.81
C ARG A 286 29.92 1.95 29.89
N VAL A 287 30.62 1.89 28.77
CA VAL A 287 32.08 2.18 28.70
C VAL A 287 32.39 3.66 28.47
N GLN A 288 31.38 4.52 28.49
CA GLN A 288 31.49 5.96 28.21
C GLN A 288 32.26 6.25 26.92
N GLY A 289 31.94 5.51 25.85
CA GLY A 289 32.74 5.42 24.62
C GLY A 289 32.96 6.75 23.87
N GLY A 290 32.15 7.76 24.14
CA GLY A 290 32.16 9.05 23.43
C GLY A 290 31.29 8.99 22.18
N ALA A 291 31.61 9.81 21.17
CA ALA A 291 30.80 9.89 19.95
C ALA A 291 30.81 8.55 19.18
N TRP A 292 29.62 8.06 18.81
CA TRP A 292 29.43 6.95 17.87
C TRP A 292 29.62 7.44 16.42
N ASP A 293 30.84 7.85 16.09
CA ASP A 293 31.20 8.44 14.80
C ASP A 293 32.59 7.97 14.38
N TYR A 294 32.68 7.15 13.33
CA TYR A 294 33.95 6.58 12.88
C TYR A 294 34.91 7.62 12.30
N THR A 295 34.42 8.78 11.85
CA THR A 295 35.30 9.86 11.35
C THR A 295 35.99 10.61 12.49
N LYS A 296 35.38 10.62 13.69
CA LYS A 296 35.88 11.37 14.86
C LYS A 296 36.49 10.48 15.95
N ASN A 297 36.06 9.23 16.07
CA ASN A 297 36.37 8.37 17.22
C ASN A 297 36.83 6.95 16.81
N ALA A 298 37.44 6.82 15.63
CA ALA A 298 37.83 5.53 15.05
C ALA A 298 38.69 4.63 15.96
N PRO A 299 39.74 5.14 16.66
CA PRO A 299 40.58 4.29 17.51
C PRO A 299 39.80 3.60 18.62
N ARG A 300 38.90 4.34 19.29
CA ARG A 300 38.11 3.82 20.41
C ARG A 300 37.02 2.85 19.96
N LEU A 301 36.40 3.10 18.80
CA LEU A 301 35.47 2.17 18.17
C LEU A 301 36.15 0.84 17.81
N ARG A 302 37.37 0.88 17.25
CA ARG A 302 38.14 -0.33 16.94
C ARG A 302 38.53 -1.12 18.20
N GLU A 303 38.93 -0.44 19.27
CA GLU A 303 39.22 -1.08 20.56
C GLU A 303 37.95 -1.75 21.14
N PHE A 304 36.83 -1.03 21.11
CA PHE A 304 35.53 -1.55 21.54
C PHE A 304 35.09 -2.79 20.76
N TRP A 305 35.25 -2.78 19.43
CA TRP A 305 34.94 -3.92 18.57
C TRP A 305 35.89 -5.10 18.77
N ARG A 306 37.19 -4.83 19.00
CA ARG A 306 38.18 -5.88 19.32
C ARG A 306 37.74 -6.69 20.54
N GLY A 307 37.31 -6.02 21.62
CA GLY A 307 36.84 -6.69 22.84
C GLY A 307 35.62 -7.60 22.61
N GLY A 308 34.75 -7.25 21.64
CA GLY A 308 33.62 -8.10 21.25
C GLY A 308 34.07 -9.42 20.63
N ILE A 309 35.02 -9.37 19.70
CA ILE A 309 35.58 -10.58 19.06
C ILE A 309 36.44 -11.39 20.03
N GLU A 310 37.21 -10.74 20.92
CA GLU A 310 37.98 -11.43 21.96
C GLU A 310 37.06 -12.23 22.90
N ARG A 311 35.90 -11.65 23.26
CA ARG A 311 34.88 -12.33 24.06
C ARG A 311 34.29 -13.56 23.35
N LEU A 312 34.23 -13.58 22.01
CA LEU A 312 33.77 -14.76 21.26
C LEU A 312 34.76 -15.93 21.34
N MET A 313 36.06 -15.68 21.56
CA MET A 313 37.09 -16.72 21.66
C MET A 313 37.08 -17.48 23.00
N GLY A 314 35.93 -17.55 23.66
CA GLY A 314 35.78 -18.01 25.03
C GLY A 314 35.74 -19.53 25.23
N ARG A 315 35.88 -20.36 24.18
CA ARG A 315 35.92 -21.81 24.38
C ARG A 315 37.24 -22.25 25.03
N PRO A 316 37.25 -23.31 25.86
CA PRO A 316 38.46 -23.78 26.52
C PRO A 316 39.60 -24.20 25.57
N ASP A 317 39.28 -24.58 24.34
CA ASP A 317 40.25 -24.97 23.30
C ASP A 317 40.77 -23.79 22.47
N GLY A 318 40.37 -22.56 22.81
CA GLY A 318 40.76 -21.34 22.11
C GLY A 318 40.02 -21.12 20.79
N SER A 319 38.97 -21.90 20.49
CA SER A 319 38.08 -21.65 19.35
C SER A 319 36.96 -20.65 19.71
N ALA A 320 36.32 -20.07 18.69
CA ALA A 320 35.19 -19.18 18.89
C ALA A 320 33.93 -19.95 19.30
N PHE A 321 33.09 -19.32 20.12
CA PHE A 321 31.68 -19.69 20.27
C PHE A 321 30.98 -19.61 18.91
N ASP A 322 29.91 -20.39 18.73
CA ASP A 322 29.12 -20.35 17.51
C ASP A 322 28.41 -18.98 17.41
N SER A 323 28.84 -18.15 16.45
CA SER A 323 28.30 -16.80 16.26
C SER A 323 28.31 -16.38 14.79
N LEU A 324 27.39 -15.48 14.43
CA LEU A 324 27.35 -14.80 13.13
C LEU A 324 27.61 -13.31 13.37
N VAL A 325 28.80 -12.85 13.00
CA VAL A 325 29.29 -11.51 13.35
C VAL A 325 28.66 -10.46 12.44
N THR A 326 27.91 -9.53 13.03
CA THR A 326 27.37 -8.37 12.31
C THR A 326 28.47 -7.38 11.94
N LEU A 327 28.53 -7.02 10.66
CA LEU A 327 29.44 -6.02 10.10
C LEU A 327 28.71 -4.71 9.76
N GLY A 328 29.50 -3.70 9.42
CA GLY A 328 29.01 -2.37 9.08
C GLY A 328 28.84 -1.50 10.33
N MET A 329 28.23 -0.34 10.15
CA MET A 329 27.92 0.60 11.21
C MET A 329 26.78 1.49 10.72
N ARG A 330 25.78 1.76 11.57
CA ARG A 330 24.78 2.80 11.33
C ARG A 330 24.94 3.89 12.37
N GLY A 331 24.17 4.97 12.25
CA GLY A 331 24.09 6.03 13.27
C GLY A 331 23.70 5.47 14.64
N ASP A 332 23.85 6.31 15.67
CA ASP A 332 23.60 5.89 17.04
C ASP A 332 22.12 5.54 17.24
N GLY A 333 21.81 4.39 17.87
CA GLY A 333 20.43 4.01 18.19
C GLY A 333 19.46 3.81 17.00
N ASP A 334 19.88 3.12 15.94
CA ASP A 334 19.10 2.84 14.70
C ASP A 334 18.94 4.02 13.71
N GLU A 335 19.68 5.11 13.93
CA GLU A 335 19.69 6.29 13.05
C GLU A 335 20.55 6.10 11.77
N PRO A 336 20.29 6.84 10.68
CA PRO A 336 21.15 6.84 9.50
C PRO A 336 22.50 7.55 9.75
N MET A 337 23.52 7.22 8.94
CA MET A 337 24.77 8.00 8.89
C MET A 337 24.58 9.30 8.08
N SER A 338 25.35 10.36 8.36
CA SER A 338 25.26 11.65 7.65
C SER A 338 25.50 11.52 6.13
N GLU A 339 24.63 12.11 5.30
CA GLU A 339 24.62 11.97 3.83
C GLU A 339 25.86 12.55 3.13
N GLY A 340 26.26 11.91 2.00
CA GLY A 340 27.23 12.45 1.02
C GLY A 340 28.57 11.71 0.89
N THR A 341 29.03 10.99 1.93
CA THR A 341 30.31 10.21 1.92
C THR A 341 30.17 8.78 2.49
N ALA A 342 28.95 8.28 2.66
CA ALA A 342 28.65 7.07 3.41
C ALA A 342 29.22 5.77 2.82
N ILE A 343 29.23 5.59 1.50
CA ILE A 343 29.71 4.35 0.85
C ILE A 343 31.19 4.08 1.17
N ALA A 344 32.08 5.03 0.84
CA ALA A 344 33.51 4.87 1.06
C ALA A 344 33.86 4.75 2.55
N LEU A 345 33.08 5.40 3.43
CA LEU A 345 33.24 5.29 4.87
C LEU A 345 32.86 3.87 5.36
N LEU A 346 31.73 3.33 4.92
CA LEU A 346 31.27 1.99 5.26
C LEU A 346 32.23 0.91 4.76
N GLU A 347 32.71 1.02 3.53
CA GLU A 347 33.72 0.10 2.98
C GLU A 347 35.00 0.10 3.83
N ARG A 348 35.46 1.27 4.27
CA ARG A 348 36.60 1.40 5.18
C ARG A 348 36.31 0.78 6.55
N ILE A 349 35.13 1.01 7.13
CA ILE A 349 34.71 0.43 8.41
C ILE A 349 34.73 -1.10 8.33
N VAL A 350 34.12 -1.67 7.29
CA VAL A 350 34.08 -3.13 7.08
C VAL A 350 35.48 -3.70 6.87
N ALA A 351 36.34 -3.04 6.10
CA ALA A 351 37.73 -3.46 5.92
C ALA A 351 38.49 -3.49 7.25
N ASP A 352 38.30 -2.50 8.11
CA ASP A 352 38.93 -2.42 9.42
C ASP A 352 38.38 -3.49 10.38
N GLN A 353 37.06 -3.71 10.39
CA GLN A 353 36.40 -4.78 11.14
C GLN A 353 36.95 -6.16 10.75
N ARG A 354 37.10 -6.44 9.45
CA ARG A 354 37.66 -7.72 8.96
C ARG A 354 39.11 -7.93 9.38
N ARG A 355 39.93 -6.88 9.39
CA ARG A 355 41.30 -6.98 9.92
C ARG A 355 41.30 -7.32 11.41
N LEU A 356 40.42 -6.69 12.19
CA LEU A 356 40.26 -7.03 13.62
C LEU A 356 39.84 -8.48 13.83
N ILE A 357 38.88 -8.99 13.04
CA ILE A 357 38.47 -10.41 13.08
C ILE A 357 39.68 -11.31 12.84
N ALA A 358 40.46 -11.04 11.79
CA ALA A 358 41.61 -11.87 11.45
C ALA A 358 42.72 -11.81 12.52
N ASP A 359 42.97 -10.62 13.07
CA ASP A 359 43.96 -10.41 14.14
C ASP A 359 43.62 -11.19 15.41
N VAL A 360 42.36 -11.16 15.83
CA VAL A 360 41.91 -11.80 17.08
C VAL A 360 41.77 -13.31 16.91
N THR A 361 41.10 -13.75 15.84
CA THR A 361 40.84 -15.18 15.59
C THR A 361 42.08 -15.94 15.12
N ARG A 362 43.13 -15.23 14.67
CA ARG A 362 44.34 -15.78 14.04
C ARG A 362 44.04 -16.63 12.80
N GLN A 363 42.93 -16.34 12.13
CA GLN A 363 42.48 -16.98 10.90
C GLN A 363 42.09 -15.93 9.87
N PRO A 364 42.06 -16.27 8.56
CA PRO A 364 41.46 -15.38 7.56
C PRO A 364 40.03 -15.01 7.96
N ALA A 365 39.63 -13.76 7.75
CA ALA A 365 38.31 -13.28 8.16
C ALA A 365 37.18 -14.14 7.56
N GLU A 366 37.37 -14.66 6.36
CA GLU A 366 36.45 -15.54 5.63
C GLU A 366 36.12 -16.85 6.37
N ARG A 367 36.93 -17.23 7.37
CA ARG A 367 36.65 -18.39 8.23
C ARG A 367 35.71 -18.08 9.39
N THR A 368 35.48 -16.80 9.70
CA THR A 368 34.51 -16.35 10.70
C THR A 368 33.20 -15.99 10.00
N PRO A 369 32.07 -16.65 10.33
CA PRO A 369 30.77 -16.30 9.75
C PRO A 369 30.42 -14.83 9.99
N GLN A 370 30.07 -14.11 8.94
CA GLN A 370 29.75 -12.69 8.96
C GLN A 370 28.45 -12.39 8.25
N VAL A 371 27.73 -11.38 8.73
CA VAL A 371 26.50 -10.86 8.12
C VAL A 371 26.56 -9.35 8.00
N TRP A 372 26.05 -8.82 6.89
CA TRP A 372 25.78 -7.40 6.74
C TRP A 372 24.34 -7.20 6.29
N ALA A 373 23.57 -6.52 7.13
CA ALA A 373 22.18 -6.21 6.85
C ALA A 373 22.05 -4.96 5.97
N LEU A 374 21.34 -5.11 4.86
CA LEU A 374 20.96 -4.02 3.97
C LEU A 374 19.66 -3.40 4.47
N TYR A 375 19.72 -2.79 5.65
CA TYR A 375 18.55 -2.25 6.33
C TYR A 375 18.40 -0.75 6.05
N LYS A 376 17.16 -0.33 5.72
CA LYS A 376 16.80 1.06 5.40
C LYS A 376 17.74 1.68 4.35
N GLU A 377 18.51 2.71 4.69
CA GLU A 377 19.37 3.46 3.77
C GLU A 377 20.57 2.65 3.25
N VAL A 378 21.01 1.62 4.00
CA VAL A 378 22.13 0.76 3.58
C VAL A 378 21.77 -0.04 2.33
N GLN A 379 20.48 -0.34 2.12
CA GLN A 379 20.00 -0.93 0.87
C GLN A 379 20.25 0.02 -0.32
N ASP A 380 20.01 1.32 -0.15
CA ASP A 380 20.18 2.29 -1.23
C ASP A 380 21.66 2.45 -1.58
N TYR A 381 22.57 2.37 -0.59
CA TYR A 381 24.01 2.36 -0.82
C TYR A 381 24.47 1.13 -1.62
N HIS A 382 23.90 -0.04 -1.32
CA HIS A 382 24.16 -1.25 -2.10
C HIS A 382 23.62 -1.13 -3.53
N ASP A 383 22.42 -0.58 -3.71
CA ASP A 383 21.81 -0.33 -5.04
C ASP A 383 22.67 0.69 -5.85
N GLN A 384 23.40 1.59 -5.18
CA GLN A 384 24.35 2.55 -5.77
C GLN A 384 25.77 1.99 -6.01
N GLY A 385 26.04 0.73 -5.67
CA GLY A 385 27.30 0.04 -6.01
C GLY A 385 28.31 -0.11 -4.87
N MET A 386 27.89 0.04 -3.60
CA MET A 386 28.71 -0.30 -2.43
C MET A 386 29.23 -1.75 -2.52
N GLN A 387 30.54 -1.92 -2.38
CA GLN A 387 31.17 -3.24 -2.48
C GLN A 387 31.04 -4.03 -1.18
N VAL A 388 30.75 -5.33 -1.31
CA VAL A 388 30.60 -6.26 -0.18
C VAL A 388 31.42 -7.52 -0.43
N PRO A 389 32.30 -7.94 0.50
CA PRO A 389 33.07 -9.18 0.35
C PRO A 389 32.18 -10.42 0.15
N ASP A 390 32.62 -11.35 -0.69
CA ASP A 390 31.79 -12.45 -1.20
C ASP A 390 31.37 -13.50 -0.17
N ASP A 391 32.15 -13.67 0.90
CA ASP A 391 31.88 -14.56 2.02
C ASP A 391 30.87 -14.01 3.02
N VAL A 392 30.57 -12.71 2.96
CA VAL A 392 29.62 -12.06 3.88
C VAL A 392 28.20 -12.37 3.45
N LEU A 393 27.38 -12.85 4.39
CA LEU A 393 25.95 -13.05 4.19
C LEU A 393 25.28 -11.68 4.03
N LEU A 394 24.55 -11.47 2.94
CA LEU A 394 23.70 -10.30 2.77
C LEU A 394 22.31 -10.55 3.32
N LEU A 395 21.92 -9.77 4.33
CA LEU A 395 20.62 -9.88 4.98
C LEU A 395 19.69 -8.78 4.45
N PHE A 396 18.74 -9.17 3.60
CA PHE A 396 17.68 -8.27 3.15
C PHE A 396 16.63 -8.10 4.25
N ALA A 397 16.01 -6.94 4.32
CA ALA A 397 14.92 -6.69 5.25
C ALA A 397 13.59 -6.52 4.53
N ASP A 398 12.52 -6.81 5.25
CA ASP A 398 11.22 -6.27 4.92
C ASP A 398 11.12 -4.75 5.20
N ASP A 399 9.96 -4.19 4.94
CA ASP A 399 9.62 -2.79 5.21
C ASP A 399 9.18 -2.54 6.64
N ASN A 400 9.44 -3.49 7.55
CA ASN A 400 8.93 -3.57 8.91
C ASN A 400 7.42 -3.82 9.01
N TRP A 401 6.74 -4.15 7.91
CA TRP A 401 5.30 -4.47 7.86
C TRP A 401 5.05 -5.79 7.11
N GLY A 402 6.08 -6.62 7.02
CA GLY A 402 6.01 -7.92 6.37
C GLY A 402 6.07 -7.88 4.85
N GLN A 403 6.60 -6.82 4.22
CA GLN A 403 6.87 -6.77 2.76
C GLN A 403 8.38 -6.73 2.49
N ILE A 404 8.94 -7.81 1.95
CA ILE A 404 10.37 -7.88 1.61
C ILE A 404 10.71 -6.79 0.60
N ARG A 405 11.69 -5.92 0.92
CA ARG A 405 12.04 -4.75 0.09
C ARG A 405 12.82 -5.12 -1.15
N ARG A 406 13.76 -6.06 -1.00
CA ARG A 406 14.70 -6.49 -2.04
C ARG A 406 15.02 -7.96 -1.87
N LEU A 407 15.29 -8.62 -2.99
CA LEU A 407 15.76 -9.99 -3.05
C LEU A 407 16.91 -10.11 -4.04
N PRO A 408 17.71 -11.19 -3.95
CA PRO A 408 18.80 -11.41 -4.89
C PRO A 408 18.30 -11.42 -6.34
N PRO A 409 19.02 -10.78 -7.27
CA PRO A 409 18.71 -10.94 -8.68
C PRO A 409 18.92 -12.40 -9.12
N PRO A 410 18.07 -12.94 -10.01
CA PRO A 410 18.20 -14.31 -10.50
C PRO A 410 19.61 -14.60 -11.06
N GLY A 411 20.14 -15.79 -10.75
CA GLY A 411 21.43 -16.24 -11.30
C GLY A 411 22.67 -15.57 -10.70
N ARG A 412 22.56 -14.82 -9.60
CA ARG A 412 23.71 -14.23 -8.88
C ARG A 412 23.92 -14.86 -7.50
N PRO A 413 24.28 -16.16 -7.41
CA PRO A 413 24.65 -16.75 -6.13
C PRO A 413 25.91 -16.08 -5.59
N ARG A 414 26.06 -16.04 -4.26
CA ARG A 414 27.30 -15.63 -3.60
C ARG A 414 27.69 -16.61 -2.49
N PRO A 415 28.99 -16.81 -2.20
CA PRO A 415 29.45 -17.76 -1.19
C PRO A 415 28.84 -17.56 0.20
N GLY A 416 28.72 -16.31 0.67
CA GLY A 416 28.07 -15.98 1.95
C GLY A 416 26.55 -16.22 1.97
N GLY A 417 25.94 -16.36 0.80
CA GLY A 417 24.50 -16.49 0.62
C GLY A 417 23.72 -15.22 0.93
N TYR A 418 22.40 -15.37 0.96
CA TYR A 418 21.45 -14.29 1.23
C TYR A 418 20.44 -14.71 2.28
N GLY A 419 19.97 -13.77 3.08
CA GLY A 419 18.98 -13.98 4.12
C GLY A 419 17.87 -12.94 4.12
N VAL A 420 16.88 -13.14 4.98
CA VAL A 420 15.76 -12.23 5.23
C VAL A 420 15.61 -11.96 6.72
N TYR A 421 15.51 -10.68 7.06
CA TYR A 421 15.00 -10.16 8.34
C TYR A 421 13.55 -9.71 8.15
N TYR A 422 12.63 -10.34 8.89
CA TYR A 422 11.18 -10.15 8.79
C TYR A 422 10.61 -9.60 10.11
N HIS A 423 9.42 -9.00 10.10
CA HIS A 423 8.80 -8.45 11.32
C HIS A 423 7.43 -9.05 11.63
N PHE A 424 7.25 -9.55 12.86
CA PHE A 424 5.94 -9.80 13.48
C PHE A 424 5.54 -8.75 14.52
N ASP A 425 6.49 -7.90 14.90
CA ASP A 425 6.37 -6.78 15.84
C ASP A 425 7.21 -5.61 15.32
N TYR A 426 6.84 -4.37 15.63
CA TYR A 426 7.61 -3.20 15.19
C TYR A 426 7.33 -1.93 16.01
N VAL A 427 8.41 -1.18 16.27
CA VAL A 427 8.40 0.22 16.74
C VAL A 427 8.84 1.16 15.61
N GLY A 428 7.93 2.02 15.16
CA GLY A 428 8.20 3.03 14.14
C GLY A 428 7.00 3.41 13.30
N ALA A 429 7.28 3.95 12.11
CA ALA A 429 6.27 4.51 11.21
C ALA A 429 5.51 3.44 10.40
N PRO A 430 4.26 3.72 9.97
CA PRO A 430 3.46 4.89 10.35
C PRO A 430 2.91 4.81 11.79
N ARG A 431 2.91 3.64 12.42
CA ARG A 431 2.59 3.43 13.83
C ARG A 431 3.17 2.12 14.35
N ASN A 432 3.56 2.09 15.62
CA ASN A 432 3.94 0.83 16.26
C ASN A 432 2.82 -0.21 16.15
N TYR A 433 3.19 -1.49 16.10
CA TYR A 433 2.29 -2.60 16.39
C TYR A 433 3.02 -3.59 17.30
N LYS A 434 2.60 -3.65 18.57
CA LYS A 434 3.36 -4.28 19.67
C LYS A 434 2.54 -5.22 20.54
N TRP A 435 1.21 -5.14 20.48
CA TRP A 435 0.37 -5.72 21.52
C TRP A 435 0.02 -7.20 21.30
N LEU A 436 -0.54 -7.54 20.14
CA LEU A 436 -1.03 -8.88 19.81
C LEU A 436 -0.54 -9.32 18.43
N ASN A 437 -0.61 -10.62 18.17
CA ASN A 437 -0.33 -11.17 16.85
C ASN A 437 -1.27 -10.58 15.78
N THR A 438 -0.71 -10.01 14.73
CA THR A 438 -1.43 -9.42 13.59
C THR A 438 -0.93 -9.96 12.25
N ASN A 439 -0.32 -11.15 12.28
CA ASN A 439 0.41 -11.76 11.16
C ASN A 439 -0.32 -13.02 10.69
N ALA A 440 -0.97 -12.93 9.53
CA ALA A 440 -1.56 -14.09 8.86
C ALA A 440 -0.46 -14.96 8.24
N ILE A 441 -0.46 -16.27 8.52
CA ILE A 441 0.60 -17.19 8.08
C ILE A 441 0.68 -17.30 6.56
N GLU A 442 -0.43 -17.07 5.86
CA GLU A 442 -0.50 -17.05 4.41
C GLU A 442 0.34 -15.90 3.83
N LYS A 443 0.38 -14.75 4.52
CA LYS A 443 1.21 -13.61 4.12
C LYS A 443 2.69 -13.89 4.35
N VAL A 444 3.01 -14.49 5.50
CA VAL A 444 4.38 -14.95 5.82
C VAL A 444 4.85 -15.95 4.77
N TRP A 445 4.03 -16.96 4.46
CA TRP A 445 4.32 -17.93 3.42
C TRP A 445 4.59 -17.27 2.07
N GLN A 446 3.72 -16.36 1.64
CA GLN A 446 3.84 -15.71 0.33
C GLN A 446 5.20 -15.00 0.18
N GLN A 447 5.63 -14.27 1.21
CA GLN A 447 6.90 -13.54 1.19
C GLN A 447 8.11 -14.47 1.35
N MET A 448 8.05 -15.42 2.28
CA MET A 448 9.19 -16.30 2.57
C MET A 448 9.39 -17.37 1.48
N ASP A 449 8.34 -17.82 0.80
CA ASP A 449 8.48 -18.65 -0.40
C ASP A 449 9.09 -17.87 -1.57
N LEU A 450 8.75 -16.59 -1.75
CA LEU A 450 9.40 -15.74 -2.74
C LEU A 450 10.90 -15.59 -2.41
N ALA A 451 11.25 -15.34 -1.15
CA ALA A 451 12.64 -15.29 -0.70
C ALA A 451 13.39 -16.59 -0.99
N ARG A 452 12.77 -17.74 -0.69
CA ARG A 452 13.29 -19.07 -1.02
C ARG A 452 13.51 -19.23 -2.52
N ALA A 453 12.52 -18.88 -3.34
CA ALA A 453 12.58 -18.98 -4.79
C ALA A 453 13.68 -18.08 -5.40
N SER A 454 13.97 -16.94 -4.77
CA SER A 454 15.06 -16.03 -5.13
C SER A 454 16.43 -16.42 -4.54
N GLY A 455 16.53 -17.55 -3.83
CA GLY A 455 17.80 -18.06 -3.27
C GLY A 455 18.24 -17.44 -1.95
N ALA A 456 17.37 -16.70 -1.25
CA ALA A 456 17.64 -16.15 0.07
C ALA A 456 17.31 -17.16 1.17
N GLN A 457 18.15 -18.20 1.30
CA GLN A 457 17.95 -19.32 2.25
C GLN A 457 19.13 -19.51 3.23
N ALA A 458 20.06 -18.57 3.33
CA ALA A 458 21.19 -18.68 4.24
C ALA A 458 20.80 -18.30 5.68
N LEU A 459 19.98 -17.27 5.87
CA LEU A 459 19.50 -16.83 7.19
C LEU A 459 18.06 -16.34 7.10
N TRP A 460 17.15 -16.92 7.88
CA TRP A 460 15.82 -16.35 8.15
C TRP A 460 15.73 -16.00 9.64
N ILE A 461 15.50 -14.72 9.93
CA ILE A 461 15.27 -14.21 11.29
C ILE A 461 14.04 -13.32 11.30
N VAL A 462 13.23 -13.42 12.35
CA VAL A 462 12.01 -12.63 12.50
C VAL A 462 12.00 -11.87 13.84
N ASN A 463 11.68 -10.59 13.82
CA ASN A 463 11.36 -9.83 15.05
C ASN A 463 10.04 -10.35 15.62
N VAL A 464 10.08 -10.82 16.86
CA VAL A 464 8.93 -11.42 17.56
C VAL A 464 8.43 -10.59 18.73
N GLY A 465 8.92 -9.36 18.89
CA GLY A 465 8.63 -8.53 20.04
C GLY A 465 9.00 -9.25 21.34
N ASP A 466 8.00 -9.38 22.22
CA ASP A 466 8.07 -10.03 23.52
C ASP A 466 8.05 -11.58 23.49
N ILE A 467 8.16 -12.22 22.32
CA ILE A 467 7.89 -13.65 22.05
C ILE A 467 6.40 -14.00 22.16
N LYS A 468 5.75 -13.64 23.26
CA LYS A 468 4.31 -13.82 23.46
C LYS A 468 3.58 -12.52 23.06
N PRO A 469 2.45 -12.58 22.33
CA PRO A 469 1.67 -13.76 21.97
C PRO A 469 1.86 -14.18 20.49
N MET A 470 3.12 -14.38 20.06
CA MET A 470 3.48 -14.72 18.67
C MET A 470 3.73 -16.23 18.47
N GLU A 471 3.24 -17.10 19.35
CA GLU A 471 3.59 -18.52 19.37
C GLU A 471 3.21 -19.25 18.07
N PHE A 472 2.01 -18.98 17.55
CA PHE A 472 1.52 -19.56 16.31
C PHE A 472 2.35 -19.15 15.08
N PRO A 473 2.56 -17.85 14.79
CA PRO A 473 3.36 -17.45 13.62
C PRO A 473 4.86 -17.77 13.78
N ILE A 474 5.43 -17.79 15.00
CA ILE A 474 6.80 -18.28 15.23
C ILE A 474 6.92 -19.76 14.85
N SER A 475 5.96 -20.59 15.29
CA SER A 475 5.94 -22.00 14.94
C SER A 475 5.90 -22.18 13.42
N PHE A 476 5.02 -21.44 12.74
CA PHE A 476 4.90 -21.48 11.29
C PHE A 476 6.20 -21.06 10.58
N PHE A 477 6.80 -19.95 11.00
CA PHE A 477 8.02 -19.42 10.40
C PHE A 477 9.19 -20.41 10.50
N LEU A 478 9.39 -21.01 11.67
CA LEU A 478 10.49 -21.96 11.89
C LEU A 478 10.22 -23.35 11.28
N ASP A 479 8.97 -23.84 11.28
CA ASP A 479 8.59 -25.06 10.56
C ASP A 479 8.81 -24.88 9.04
N MET A 480 8.43 -23.72 8.49
CA MET A 480 8.70 -23.36 7.10
C MET A 480 10.19 -23.22 6.83
N ALA A 481 10.98 -22.60 7.71
CA ALA A 481 12.42 -22.48 7.55
C ALA A 481 13.14 -23.85 7.57
N TRP A 482 12.62 -24.81 8.34
CA TRP A 482 13.13 -26.18 8.36
C TRP A 482 12.86 -26.90 7.03
N ALA A 483 11.65 -26.82 6.49
CA ALA A 483 11.27 -27.51 5.25
C ALA A 483 10.51 -26.61 4.26
N PRO A 484 11.17 -25.59 3.67
CA PRO A 484 10.46 -24.54 2.95
C PRO A 484 9.82 -25.03 1.64
N GLN A 485 10.38 -26.08 1.01
CA GLN A 485 9.77 -26.73 -0.15
C GLN A 485 8.57 -27.62 0.21
N ALA A 486 8.51 -28.14 1.44
CA ALA A 486 7.39 -28.96 1.90
C ALA A 486 6.17 -28.13 2.29
N MET A 487 6.36 -26.84 2.60
CA MET A 487 5.28 -25.88 2.85
C MET A 487 4.60 -25.43 1.54
N THR A 488 3.97 -26.39 0.86
CA THR A 488 3.14 -26.14 -0.33
C THR A 488 1.86 -25.38 0.03
N PRO A 489 1.10 -24.80 -0.93
CA PRO A 489 -0.19 -24.20 -0.64
C PRO A 489 -1.18 -25.12 0.10
N ALA A 490 -1.13 -26.44 -0.15
CA ALA A 490 -1.95 -27.42 0.56
C ALA A 490 -1.48 -27.62 2.01
N ALA A 491 -0.17 -27.66 2.25
CA ALA A 491 0.39 -27.74 3.60
C ALA A 491 0.12 -26.47 4.40
N LEU A 492 0.22 -25.29 3.77
CA LEU A 492 -0.17 -24.00 4.34
C LEU A 492 -1.62 -24.02 4.81
N ALA A 493 -2.55 -24.44 3.95
CA ALA A 493 -3.98 -24.50 4.29
C ALA A 493 -4.28 -25.49 5.44
N ALA A 494 -3.51 -26.58 5.55
CA ALA A 494 -3.64 -27.55 6.64
C ALA A 494 -2.97 -27.12 7.95
N TYR A 495 -2.02 -26.17 7.90
CA TYR A 495 -1.15 -25.84 9.02
C TYR A 495 -1.91 -25.42 10.30
N PRO A 496 -2.95 -24.56 10.26
CA PRO A 496 -3.68 -24.16 11.48
C PRO A 496 -4.29 -25.36 12.21
N ARG A 497 -4.94 -26.27 11.47
CA ARG A 497 -5.49 -27.53 12.02
C ARG A 497 -4.37 -28.41 12.58
N ASP A 498 -3.28 -28.58 11.84
CA ASP A 498 -2.21 -29.49 12.25
C ASP A 498 -1.48 -28.96 13.49
N TRP A 499 -1.27 -27.65 13.59
CA TRP A 499 -0.74 -27.01 14.79
C TRP A 499 -1.72 -27.17 15.96
N ALA A 500 -3.01 -26.94 15.75
CA ALA A 500 -4.03 -27.14 16.78
C ALA A 500 -4.10 -28.60 17.25
N ALA A 501 -3.93 -29.58 16.35
CA ALA A 501 -3.88 -30.99 16.69
C ALA A 501 -2.67 -31.33 17.57
N ARG A 502 -1.50 -30.74 17.28
CA ARG A 502 -0.28 -30.92 18.09
C ARG A 502 -0.39 -30.25 19.47
N THR A 503 -1.15 -29.16 19.58
CA THR A 503 -1.27 -28.36 20.81
C THR A 503 -2.43 -28.80 21.72
N PHE A 504 -3.61 -29.04 21.16
CA PHE A 504 -4.85 -29.33 21.91
C PHE A 504 -5.37 -30.76 21.68
N GLY A 505 -4.77 -31.50 20.76
CA GLY A 505 -5.22 -32.82 20.34
C GLY A 505 -6.19 -32.76 19.15
N PRO A 506 -6.43 -33.91 18.49
CA PRO A 506 -7.13 -33.95 17.20
C PRO A 506 -8.64 -33.66 17.29
N ALA A 507 -9.27 -33.84 18.45
CA ALA A 507 -10.72 -33.80 18.59
C ALA A 507 -11.34 -32.43 18.25
N GLN A 508 -10.65 -31.34 18.60
CA GLN A 508 -11.09 -29.97 18.32
C GLN A 508 -10.20 -29.25 17.29
N ALA A 509 -9.25 -29.96 16.69
CA ALA A 509 -8.21 -29.35 15.84
C ALA A 509 -8.77 -28.58 14.65
N GLU A 510 -9.84 -29.08 14.02
CA GLU A 510 -10.48 -28.41 12.88
C GLU A 510 -11.08 -27.05 13.27
N GLU A 511 -11.89 -27.03 14.34
CA GLU A 511 -12.57 -25.81 14.79
C GLU A 511 -11.57 -24.80 15.35
N ILE A 512 -10.56 -25.26 16.11
CA ILE A 512 -9.48 -24.39 16.61
C ILE A 512 -8.64 -23.84 15.46
N GLY A 513 -8.29 -24.68 14.48
CA GLY A 513 -7.56 -24.26 13.28
C GLY A 513 -8.30 -23.17 12.54
N GLU A 514 -9.60 -23.32 12.34
CA GLU A 514 -10.42 -22.31 11.65
C GLU A 514 -10.65 -21.04 12.50
N ILE A 515 -10.61 -21.12 13.84
CA ILE A 515 -10.55 -19.93 14.71
C ILE A 515 -9.22 -19.17 14.50
N LEU A 516 -8.08 -19.87 14.49
CA LEU A 516 -6.75 -19.28 14.26
C LEU A 516 -6.68 -18.62 12.88
N THR A 517 -7.21 -19.27 11.84
CA THR A 517 -7.29 -18.72 10.48
C THR A 517 -8.12 -17.43 10.45
N ARG A 518 -9.33 -17.42 11.01
CA ARG A 518 -10.16 -16.21 11.05
C ARG A 518 -9.53 -15.10 11.89
N TYR A 519 -8.97 -15.44 13.05
CA TYR A 519 -8.25 -14.48 13.88
C TYR A 519 -7.14 -13.79 13.10
N GLY A 520 -6.23 -14.56 12.48
CA GLY A 520 -5.10 -14.02 11.72
C GLY A 520 -5.56 -13.13 10.57
N GLN A 521 -6.60 -13.53 9.85
CA GLN A 521 -7.19 -12.72 8.79
C GLN A 521 -7.79 -11.41 9.32
N TYR A 522 -8.55 -11.45 10.42
CA TYR A 522 -9.23 -10.27 10.93
C TYR A 522 -8.25 -9.28 11.57
N ALA A 523 -7.25 -9.78 12.31
CA ALA A 523 -6.19 -8.99 12.92
C ALA A 523 -5.27 -8.34 11.86
N ALA A 524 -5.10 -8.97 10.70
CA ALA A 524 -4.29 -8.42 9.61
C ALA A 524 -4.99 -7.30 8.80
N ARG A 525 -6.31 -7.09 8.95
CA ARG A 525 -7.03 -6.01 8.22
C ARG A 525 -6.54 -4.63 8.62
N ARG A 526 -6.35 -4.44 9.93
CA ARG A 526 -5.86 -3.21 10.54
C ARG A 526 -5.25 -3.57 11.88
N LYS A 527 -4.00 -3.17 12.09
CA LYS A 527 -3.31 -3.36 13.38
C LYS A 527 -4.10 -2.68 14.51
N PRO A 528 -4.15 -3.25 15.73
CA PRO A 528 -4.96 -2.74 16.84
C PRO A 528 -4.67 -1.27 17.17
N GLU A 529 -3.41 -0.88 17.15
CA GLU A 529 -2.93 0.46 17.46
C GLU A 529 -3.33 1.48 16.38
N LEU A 530 -3.60 1.03 15.15
CA LEU A 530 -4.11 1.84 14.05
C LEU A 530 -5.64 1.96 14.03
N LEU A 531 -6.36 1.13 14.78
CA LEU A 531 -7.82 1.15 14.82
C LEU A 531 -8.31 2.40 15.54
N ASP A 532 -9.25 3.10 14.92
CA ASP A 532 -9.95 4.27 15.46
C ASP A 532 -11.41 4.33 14.97
N ALA A 533 -12.15 5.34 15.43
CA ALA A 533 -13.56 5.55 15.05
C ALA A 533 -13.80 5.83 13.56
N ARG A 534 -12.75 6.12 12.78
CA ARG A 534 -12.81 6.45 11.34
C ARG A 534 -12.26 5.33 10.45
N SER A 535 -11.79 4.25 11.06
CA SER A 535 -11.10 3.16 10.35
C SER A 535 -11.99 2.45 9.33
N PHE A 536 -13.30 2.39 9.59
CA PHE A 536 -14.28 1.77 8.69
C PHE A 536 -15.56 2.60 8.64
N ALA A 537 -16.25 2.58 7.49
CA ALA A 537 -17.45 3.36 7.30
C ALA A 537 -18.67 2.79 8.06
N LEU A 538 -19.44 3.67 8.71
CA LEU A 538 -20.80 3.38 9.18
C LEU A 538 -21.82 3.49 8.04
N GLY A 539 -22.95 2.80 8.17
CA GLY A 539 -24.08 2.90 7.23
C GLY A 539 -25.01 4.07 7.56
N GLU A 540 -26.23 4.07 7.02
CA GLU A 540 -27.19 5.15 7.27
C GLU A 540 -27.74 5.18 8.71
N ALA A 541 -28.20 6.35 9.13
CA ALA A 541 -28.82 6.57 10.43
C ALA A 541 -30.17 7.27 10.24
N SER A 542 -31.24 6.65 10.72
CA SER A 542 -32.60 7.19 10.75
C SER A 542 -33.18 7.13 12.16
N ALA A 543 -34.38 7.67 12.37
CA ALA A 543 -35.05 7.65 13.68
C ALA A 543 -35.32 6.23 14.19
N ASP A 544 -35.60 5.29 13.29
CA ASP A 544 -35.99 3.91 13.57
C ASP A 544 -34.87 2.90 13.32
N ARG A 545 -33.74 3.29 12.71
CA ARG A 545 -32.70 2.37 12.26
C ARG A 545 -31.29 2.96 12.35
N LEU A 546 -30.32 2.11 12.69
CA LEU A 546 -28.90 2.41 12.62
C LEU A 546 -28.21 1.30 11.83
N GLU A 547 -27.61 1.60 10.70
CA GLU A 547 -26.94 0.62 9.85
C GLU A 547 -25.42 0.59 10.12
N GLY A 548 -24.90 -0.56 10.50
CA GLY A 548 -23.51 -0.72 10.93
C GLY A 548 -22.47 -0.49 9.82
N GLY A 549 -22.87 -0.57 8.55
CA GLY A 549 -21.97 -0.40 7.42
C GLY A 549 -20.85 -1.45 7.39
N GLU A 550 -19.67 -1.04 6.95
CA GLU A 550 -18.47 -1.89 6.96
C GLU A 550 -18.00 -2.20 8.38
N PHE A 551 -18.01 -1.19 9.26
CA PHE A 551 -17.57 -1.35 10.64
C PHE A 551 -18.42 -2.39 11.38
N GLY A 552 -19.75 -2.31 11.23
CA GLY A 552 -20.69 -3.27 11.82
C GLY A 552 -20.50 -4.70 11.32
N ARG A 553 -20.12 -4.90 10.05
CA ARG A 553 -19.79 -6.24 9.52
C ARG A 553 -18.55 -6.82 10.20
N HIS A 554 -17.53 -5.99 10.46
CA HIS A 554 -16.34 -6.45 11.19
C HIS A 554 -16.67 -6.79 12.66
N VAL A 555 -17.47 -5.97 13.34
CA VAL A 555 -17.95 -6.27 14.71
C VAL A 555 -18.75 -7.58 14.73
N ALA A 556 -19.63 -7.80 13.75
CA ALA A 556 -20.39 -9.05 13.63
C ALA A 556 -19.49 -10.27 13.37
N ALA A 557 -18.46 -10.12 12.54
CA ALA A 557 -17.49 -11.19 12.27
C ALA A 557 -16.71 -11.58 13.53
N TRP A 558 -16.25 -10.60 14.33
CA TRP A 558 -15.61 -10.86 15.62
C TRP A 558 -16.55 -11.52 16.63
N ALA A 559 -17.81 -11.08 16.72
CA ALA A 559 -18.80 -11.70 17.59
C ALA A 559 -19.09 -13.17 17.20
N ALA A 560 -19.14 -13.46 15.89
CA ALA A 560 -19.28 -14.83 15.40
C ALA A 560 -18.06 -15.69 15.77
N LEU A 561 -16.86 -15.12 15.75
CA LEU A 561 -15.63 -15.81 16.15
C LEU A 561 -15.60 -16.10 17.66
N GLU A 562 -16.01 -15.15 18.51
CA GLU A 562 -16.15 -15.40 19.95
C GLU A 562 -17.16 -16.51 20.25
N ALA A 563 -18.29 -16.56 19.54
CA ALA A 563 -19.26 -17.64 19.71
C ALA A 563 -18.67 -19.03 19.36
N ARG A 564 -17.64 -19.10 18.50
CA ARG A 564 -16.91 -20.34 18.21
C ARG A 564 -15.95 -20.68 19.34
N VAL A 565 -15.23 -19.68 19.85
CA VAL A 565 -14.37 -19.81 21.04
C VAL A 565 -15.17 -20.39 22.20
N ASP A 566 -16.36 -19.84 22.50
CA ASP A 566 -17.22 -20.32 23.60
C ASP A 566 -17.62 -21.80 23.42
N ARG A 567 -17.94 -22.22 22.19
CA ARG A 567 -18.31 -23.62 21.89
C ARG A 567 -17.15 -24.58 22.11
N VAL A 568 -15.95 -24.22 21.66
CA VAL A 568 -14.76 -25.05 21.86
C VAL A 568 -14.44 -25.13 23.35
N GLN A 569 -14.38 -23.98 24.03
CA GLN A 569 -14.07 -23.86 25.45
C GLN A 569 -14.98 -24.74 26.33
N ALA A 570 -16.27 -24.85 26.00
CA ALA A 570 -17.23 -25.68 26.72
C ALA A 570 -16.89 -27.18 26.72
N THR A 571 -16.07 -27.64 25.77
CA THR A 571 -15.69 -29.06 25.60
C THR A 571 -14.23 -29.34 25.88
N LEU A 572 -13.42 -28.31 26.14
CA LEU A 572 -11.98 -28.48 26.38
C LEU A 572 -11.71 -29.05 27.78
N PRO A 573 -10.78 -30.03 27.90
CA PRO A 573 -10.33 -30.52 29.20
C PRO A 573 -9.80 -29.39 30.09
N ALA A 574 -10.06 -29.46 31.39
CA ALA A 574 -9.62 -28.44 32.35
C ALA A 574 -8.10 -28.17 32.28
N ALA A 575 -7.30 -29.21 32.08
CA ALA A 575 -5.84 -29.12 31.95
C ALA A 575 -5.36 -28.34 30.70
N GLN A 576 -6.23 -28.11 29.71
CA GLN A 576 -5.90 -27.33 28.51
C GLN A 576 -6.35 -25.87 28.61
N ARG A 577 -7.12 -25.48 29.65
CA ARG A 577 -7.74 -24.15 29.72
C ARG A 577 -6.74 -23.01 29.78
N GLU A 578 -5.59 -23.21 30.41
CA GLU A 578 -4.56 -22.17 30.49
C GLU A 578 -3.88 -21.93 29.14
N ALA A 579 -3.48 -22.99 28.44
CA ALA A 579 -2.97 -22.91 27.08
C ALA A 579 -4.02 -22.34 26.11
N TRP A 580 -5.28 -22.77 26.24
CA TRP A 580 -6.39 -22.28 25.43
C TRP A 580 -6.61 -20.78 25.61
N PHE A 581 -6.60 -20.31 26.87
CA PHE A 581 -6.85 -18.91 27.17
C PHE A 581 -5.82 -18.01 26.48
N GLN A 582 -4.53 -18.31 26.65
CA GLN A 582 -3.46 -17.47 26.12
C GLN A 582 -3.25 -17.60 24.61
N LEU A 583 -3.46 -18.78 24.02
CA LEU A 583 -3.17 -19.03 22.59
C LEU A 583 -4.34 -18.71 21.66
N VAL A 584 -5.58 -18.72 22.17
CA VAL A 584 -6.78 -18.61 21.32
C VAL A 584 -7.81 -17.64 21.88
N GLU A 585 -8.25 -17.81 23.13
CA GLU A 585 -9.39 -17.06 23.67
C GLU A 585 -9.07 -15.57 23.89
N HIS A 586 -8.00 -15.27 24.61
CA HIS A 586 -7.58 -13.91 24.93
C HIS A 586 -7.41 -13.04 23.66
N PRO A 587 -6.60 -13.42 22.66
CA PRO A 587 -6.40 -12.57 21.48
C PRO A 587 -7.71 -12.32 20.71
N VAL A 588 -8.61 -13.32 20.62
CA VAL A 588 -9.93 -13.15 19.99
C VAL A 588 -10.80 -12.16 20.78
N ARG A 589 -10.93 -12.36 22.09
CA ARG A 589 -11.79 -11.49 22.94
C ARG A 589 -11.26 -10.06 23.02
N ALA A 590 -9.93 -9.89 23.10
CA ALA A 590 -9.28 -8.59 23.19
C ALA A 590 -9.53 -7.75 21.92
N LEU A 591 -9.30 -8.32 20.72
CA LEU A 591 -9.58 -7.60 19.47
C LEU A 591 -11.07 -7.42 19.21
N ALA A 592 -11.91 -8.41 19.54
CA ALA A 592 -13.36 -8.25 19.44
C ALA A 592 -13.86 -7.08 20.32
N ASN A 593 -13.32 -6.94 21.54
CA ASN A 593 -13.60 -5.83 22.43
C ASN A 593 -13.13 -4.48 21.87
N LEU A 594 -11.91 -4.42 21.33
CA LEU A 594 -11.37 -3.19 20.74
C LEU A 594 -12.20 -2.70 19.53
N TYR A 595 -12.67 -3.62 18.68
CA TYR A 595 -13.57 -3.28 17.58
C TYR A 595 -14.92 -2.76 18.09
N ARG A 596 -15.47 -3.33 19.17
CA ARG A 596 -16.70 -2.82 19.80
C ARG A 596 -16.50 -1.43 20.39
N LEU A 597 -15.37 -1.18 21.05
CA LEU A 597 -15.01 0.12 21.59
C LEU A 597 -15.06 1.19 20.50
N TYR A 598 -14.29 1.04 19.43
CA TYR A 598 -14.23 2.07 18.40
C TYR A 598 -15.50 2.16 17.54
N PHE A 599 -16.24 1.06 17.38
CA PHE A 599 -17.56 1.10 16.75
C PHE A 599 -18.56 1.92 17.58
N ALA A 600 -18.56 1.75 18.91
CA ALA A 600 -19.39 2.56 19.81
C ALA A 600 -18.97 4.03 19.79
N VAL A 601 -17.67 4.32 19.78
CA VAL A 601 -17.16 5.70 19.65
C VAL A 601 -17.59 6.33 18.32
N ALA A 602 -17.52 5.60 17.20
CA ALA A 602 -17.95 6.09 15.89
C ALA A 602 -19.44 6.47 15.87
N TRP A 603 -20.30 5.61 16.43
CA TRP A 603 -21.73 5.90 16.55
C TRP A 603 -22.01 7.06 17.51
N ASN A 604 -21.31 7.11 18.64
CA ASN A 604 -21.43 8.20 19.60
C ASN A 604 -21.12 9.55 18.93
N GLN A 605 -19.98 9.66 18.23
CA GLN A 605 -19.58 10.89 17.55
C GLN A 605 -20.60 11.34 16.51
N ARG A 606 -21.09 10.40 15.68
CA ARG A 606 -22.09 10.71 14.64
C ARG A 606 -23.43 11.16 15.21
N LEU A 607 -23.94 10.47 16.23
CA LEU A 607 -25.25 10.77 16.83
C LEU A 607 -25.20 12.03 17.71
N ALA A 608 -24.10 12.23 18.44
CA ALA A 608 -23.91 13.43 19.25
C ALA A 608 -23.85 14.70 18.40
N ALA A 609 -23.17 14.65 17.24
CA ALA A 609 -23.16 15.74 16.27
C ALA A 609 -24.55 16.12 15.74
N ALA A 610 -25.51 15.18 15.78
CA ALA A 610 -26.91 15.40 15.42
C ALA A 610 -27.82 15.73 16.61
N GLY A 611 -27.29 15.83 17.83
CA GLY A 611 -28.08 16.05 19.05
C GLY A 611 -28.98 14.87 19.44
N ASP A 612 -28.68 13.65 18.98
CA ASP A 612 -29.51 12.47 19.18
C ASP A 612 -29.17 11.74 20.50
N ALA A 613 -30.15 11.60 21.40
CA ALA A 613 -29.99 10.99 22.72
C ALA A 613 -29.50 9.53 22.69
N ARG A 614 -29.63 8.82 21.56
CA ARG A 614 -29.04 7.48 21.36
C ARG A 614 -27.52 7.51 21.47
N ALA A 615 -26.87 8.66 21.24
CA ALA A 615 -25.44 8.83 21.47
C ALA A 615 -25.01 8.44 22.88
N ASN A 616 -25.85 8.69 23.90
CA ASN A 616 -25.55 8.39 25.30
C ASN A 616 -25.42 6.88 25.55
N VAL A 617 -26.23 6.06 24.86
CA VAL A 617 -26.12 4.59 24.93
C VAL A 617 -24.79 4.11 24.37
N PHE A 618 -24.33 4.70 23.27
CA PHE A 618 -23.03 4.36 22.70
C PHE A 618 -21.85 4.90 23.53
N ALA A 619 -22.02 6.01 24.25
CA ALA A 619 -21.04 6.46 25.24
C ALA A 619 -20.86 5.40 26.36
N ASP A 620 -21.96 4.91 26.93
CA ASP A 620 -21.92 3.87 27.97
C ASP A 620 -21.27 2.57 27.44
N GLN A 621 -21.58 2.17 26.21
CA GLN A 621 -20.97 1.00 25.57
C GLN A 621 -19.46 1.15 25.38
N ALA A 622 -19.00 2.34 24.97
CA ALA A 622 -17.59 2.62 24.80
C ALA A 622 -16.86 2.57 26.16
N GLU A 623 -17.40 3.22 27.20
CA GLU A 623 -16.84 3.18 28.56
C GLU A 623 -16.75 1.75 29.11
N ALA A 624 -17.80 0.94 28.90
CA ALA A 624 -17.81 -0.46 29.29
C ALA A 624 -16.79 -1.31 28.53
N ALA A 625 -16.63 -1.09 27.22
CA ALA A 625 -15.64 -1.80 26.41
C ALA A 625 -14.20 -1.45 26.84
N PHE A 626 -13.93 -0.19 27.17
CA PHE A 626 -12.63 0.23 27.69
C PHE A 626 -12.33 -0.39 29.07
N ALA A 627 -13.32 -0.46 29.97
CA ALA A 627 -13.16 -1.16 31.24
C ALA A 627 -12.93 -2.67 31.04
N ARG A 628 -13.59 -3.30 30.06
CA ARG A 628 -13.42 -4.72 29.73
C ARG A 628 -12.02 -5.02 29.21
N ASP A 629 -11.40 -4.09 28.50
CA ASP A 629 -10.02 -4.23 28.00
C ASP A 629 -9.01 -4.46 29.15
N GLN A 630 -9.09 -3.63 30.20
CA GLN A 630 -8.29 -3.81 31.40
C GLN A 630 -8.60 -5.14 32.11
N ALA A 631 -9.88 -5.51 32.22
CA ALA A 631 -10.26 -6.78 32.85
C ALA A 631 -9.69 -8.01 32.10
N LEU A 632 -9.65 -7.99 30.76
CA LEU A 632 -9.02 -9.05 29.96
C LEU A 632 -7.50 -9.13 30.20
N THR A 633 -6.85 -7.98 30.36
CA THR A 633 -5.43 -7.89 30.71
C THR A 633 -5.17 -8.50 32.09
N ASP A 634 -6.00 -8.17 33.08
CA ASP A 634 -5.90 -8.69 34.45
C ASP A 634 -6.13 -10.22 34.49
N GLU A 635 -7.11 -10.72 33.70
CA GLU A 635 -7.36 -12.16 33.53
C GLU A 635 -6.11 -12.88 32.98
N TYR A 636 -5.41 -12.31 31.99
CA TYR A 636 -4.17 -12.87 31.46
C TYR A 636 -3.05 -12.88 32.50
N HIS A 637 -2.91 -11.80 33.27
CA HIS A 637 -1.86 -11.70 34.29
C HIS A 637 -2.09 -12.64 35.47
N ALA A 638 -3.33 -13.05 35.74
CA ALA A 638 -3.67 -14.03 36.78
C ALA A 638 -3.43 -15.50 36.37
N LEU A 639 -3.25 -15.78 35.07
CA LEU A 639 -3.14 -17.12 34.51
C LEU A 639 -2.00 -17.95 35.16
N ALA A 640 -2.26 -19.25 35.39
CA ALA A 640 -1.29 -20.19 35.95
C ALA A 640 -0.62 -19.70 37.24
N GLY A 641 -1.41 -19.09 38.13
CA GLY A 641 -0.92 -18.54 39.39
C GLY A 641 -0.02 -17.31 39.23
N GLY A 642 -0.27 -16.49 38.20
CA GLY A 642 0.52 -15.30 37.93
C GLY A 642 1.77 -15.54 37.08
N LYS A 643 1.89 -16.71 36.41
CA LYS A 643 3.09 -17.10 35.65
C LYS A 643 3.47 -16.08 34.58
N TRP A 644 2.49 -15.37 34.01
CA TRP A 644 2.63 -14.43 32.90
C TRP A 644 2.28 -12.98 33.27
N ALA A 645 2.25 -12.66 34.56
CA ALA A 645 2.04 -11.29 35.03
C ALA A 645 3.07 -10.34 34.40
N GLY A 646 2.59 -9.26 33.77
CA GLY A 646 3.42 -8.30 33.03
C GLY A 646 3.46 -8.49 31.52
N MET A 647 3.12 -9.68 30.99
CA MET A 647 3.29 -9.97 29.55
C MET A 647 2.28 -9.23 28.64
N MET A 648 1.14 -8.79 29.18
CA MET A 648 0.13 -8.00 28.45
C MET A 648 0.10 -6.53 28.92
N LEU A 649 1.25 -5.93 29.26
CA LEU A 649 1.33 -4.53 29.71
C LEU A 649 1.36 -3.50 28.58
N GLN A 650 1.46 -3.93 27.33
CA GLN A 650 1.65 -3.02 26.20
C GLN A 650 0.44 -2.10 26.02
N THR A 651 0.68 -0.79 26.01
CA THR A 651 -0.31 0.23 25.68
C THR A 651 -0.74 0.10 24.22
N HIS A 652 -2.04 0.15 23.94
CA HIS A 652 -2.62 -0.07 22.61
C HIS A 652 -3.84 0.81 22.30
N ILE A 653 -4.33 1.63 23.25
CA ILE A 653 -5.45 2.57 23.06
C ILE A 653 -5.00 4.01 23.29
N GLY A 654 -5.27 4.91 22.35
CA GLY A 654 -5.00 6.35 22.48
C GLY A 654 -3.80 6.89 21.68
N TYR A 655 -3.33 6.14 20.67
CA TYR A 655 -2.25 6.61 19.79
C TYR A 655 -2.69 7.83 18.97
N THR A 656 -1.93 8.91 19.04
CA THR A 656 -2.11 10.14 18.23
C THR A 656 -0.97 10.39 17.24
N SER A 657 0.13 9.66 17.35
CA SER A 657 1.28 9.70 16.46
C SER A 657 1.72 8.26 16.12
N TRP A 658 2.98 8.09 15.69
CA TRP A 658 3.55 6.76 15.48
C TRP A 658 3.83 6.04 16.82
N GLN A 659 4.12 6.79 17.88
CA GLN A 659 4.55 6.29 19.19
C GLN A 659 3.36 6.13 20.16
N GLN A 660 3.48 5.17 21.07
CA GLN A 660 2.51 4.86 22.11
C GLN A 660 2.39 5.97 23.16
N PRO A 661 1.21 6.19 23.75
CA PRO A 661 1.08 6.98 24.98
C PRO A 661 1.57 6.17 26.20
N ASP A 662 1.79 6.86 27.33
CA ASP A 662 2.27 6.25 28.57
C ASP A 662 1.30 5.23 29.18
N ARG A 663 0.00 5.32 28.84
CA ARG A 663 -1.07 4.43 29.30
C ARG A 663 -2.19 4.36 28.27
N ASN A 664 -3.05 3.35 28.36
CA ASN A 664 -4.30 3.31 27.60
C ASN A 664 -5.17 4.54 27.94
N ILE A 665 -5.66 5.24 26.91
CA ILE A 665 -6.51 6.43 27.05
C ILE A 665 -7.88 6.14 26.45
N MET A 666 -8.93 6.28 27.26
CA MET A 666 -10.31 6.15 26.82
C MET A 666 -10.59 7.15 25.67
N PRO A 667 -11.05 6.70 24.50
CA PRO A 667 -11.43 7.60 23.42
C PRO A 667 -12.54 8.56 23.85
N ALA A 668 -12.47 9.81 23.38
CA ALA A 668 -13.45 10.83 23.74
C ALA A 668 -14.85 10.46 23.21
N VAL A 669 -15.84 10.51 24.12
CA VAL A 669 -17.27 10.37 23.83
C VAL A 669 -18.03 11.61 24.30
N GLN A 670 -19.16 11.90 23.67
CA GLN A 670 -20.01 13.05 23.98
C GLN A 670 -21.38 12.57 24.49
N ARG A 671 -21.94 13.30 25.45
CA ARG A 671 -23.31 13.09 25.93
C ARG A 671 -24.18 14.29 25.55
N VAL A 672 -25.41 14.02 25.13
CA VAL A 672 -26.37 15.05 24.70
C VAL A 672 -27.63 15.03 25.58
N PRO A 673 -28.40 16.12 25.68
CA PRO A 673 -29.65 16.14 26.45
C PRO A 673 -30.66 15.10 25.96
N GLY A 674 -31.38 14.49 26.90
CA GLY A 674 -32.38 13.45 26.63
C GLY A 674 -31.92 12.04 27.02
N ALA A 675 -32.82 11.08 26.92
CA ALA A 675 -32.56 9.68 27.24
C ALA A 675 -33.08 8.77 26.13
N ALA A 676 -32.32 7.72 25.83
CA ALA A 676 -32.73 6.62 24.97
C ALA A 676 -32.58 5.31 25.73
N GLU A 677 -33.51 4.37 25.53
CA GLU A 677 -33.44 3.06 26.16
C GLU A 677 -32.46 2.16 25.41
N ALA A 678 -31.45 1.61 26.11
CA ALA A 678 -30.41 0.79 25.48
C ALA A 678 -30.97 -0.42 24.69
N ALA A 679 -32.01 -1.08 25.21
CA ALA A 679 -32.64 -2.21 24.53
C ALA A 679 -33.37 -1.78 23.24
N ALA A 680 -33.91 -0.55 23.20
CA ALA A 680 -34.50 0.00 21.97
C ALA A 680 -33.41 0.27 20.93
N VAL A 681 -32.31 0.92 21.31
CA VAL A 681 -31.17 1.18 20.41
C VAL A 681 -30.60 -0.12 19.84
N ALA A 682 -30.45 -1.16 20.66
CA ALA A 682 -30.00 -2.48 20.21
C ALA A 682 -30.94 -3.09 19.16
N ARG A 683 -32.27 -2.92 19.30
CA ARG A 683 -33.25 -3.40 18.31
C ARG A 683 -33.19 -2.61 16.99
N GLN A 684 -32.82 -1.33 17.03
CA GLN A 684 -32.67 -0.46 15.85
C GLN A 684 -31.36 -0.71 15.08
N LEU A 685 -30.32 -1.19 15.78
CA LEU A 685 -29.02 -1.47 15.19
C LEU A 685 -29.07 -2.70 14.28
N ARG A 686 -28.56 -2.55 13.06
CA ARG A 686 -28.36 -3.62 12.08
C ARG A 686 -26.87 -3.68 11.75
N LEU A 687 -26.15 -4.61 12.38
CA LEU A 687 -24.70 -4.74 12.21
C LEU A 687 -24.31 -5.13 10.78
N VAL A 688 -25.09 -6.00 10.15
CA VAL A 688 -24.90 -6.45 8.78
C VAL A 688 -26.05 -5.93 7.94
N THR A 689 -25.73 -5.14 6.91
CA THR A 689 -26.67 -4.72 5.86
C THR A 689 -26.08 -5.06 4.50
N ASP A 690 -26.91 -5.61 3.61
CA ASP A 690 -26.53 -5.88 2.23
C ASP A 690 -26.42 -4.55 1.48
N SER A 691 -25.20 -4.02 1.37
CA SER A 691 -24.93 -2.84 0.58
C SER A 691 -24.79 -3.23 -0.90
N HIS A 692 -25.88 -3.63 -1.54
CA HIS A 692 -25.91 -3.74 -3.00
C HIS A 692 -25.93 -2.32 -3.58
N ARG A 693 -24.81 -1.89 -4.17
CA ARG A 693 -24.76 -0.65 -4.94
C ARG A 693 -25.10 -0.97 -6.40
N PRO A 694 -26.20 -0.45 -6.96
CA PRO A 694 -26.52 -0.65 -8.36
C PRO A 694 -25.34 -0.22 -9.26
N GLY A 695 -24.97 -1.06 -10.23
CA GLY A 695 -23.86 -0.79 -11.13
C GLY A 695 -22.47 -1.14 -10.60
N VAL A 696 -22.35 -1.66 -9.37
CA VAL A 696 -21.07 -2.14 -8.81
C VAL A 696 -21.10 -3.64 -8.59
N THR A 697 -20.18 -4.35 -9.23
CA THR A 697 -19.97 -5.80 -9.08
C THR A 697 -18.66 -6.04 -8.34
N VAL A 698 -18.75 -6.74 -7.21
CA VAL A 698 -17.59 -7.16 -6.40
C VAL A 698 -17.31 -8.64 -6.66
N ILE A 699 -16.07 -8.97 -6.97
CA ILE A 699 -15.66 -10.35 -7.34
C ILE A 699 -14.42 -10.72 -6.53
N GLU A 700 -14.52 -11.80 -5.75
CA GLU A 700 -13.36 -12.40 -5.10
C GLU A 700 -12.36 -12.87 -6.15
N ALA A 701 -11.07 -12.58 -6.00
CA ALA A 701 -10.08 -12.95 -7.02
C ALA A 701 -9.97 -14.48 -7.20
N THR A 702 -10.31 -15.25 -6.18
CA THR A 702 -10.34 -16.72 -6.26
C THR A 702 -11.50 -17.26 -7.10
N ALA A 703 -12.50 -16.44 -7.44
CA ALA A 703 -13.70 -16.81 -8.20
C ALA A 703 -13.56 -16.57 -9.72
N PHE A 704 -12.39 -16.86 -10.30
CA PHE A 704 -12.17 -16.76 -11.75
C PHE A 704 -12.93 -17.85 -12.52
N SER A 705 -13.44 -17.51 -13.71
CA SER A 705 -14.08 -18.48 -14.62
C SER A 705 -13.06 -19.31 -15.39
N ARG A 706 -11.84 -18.78 -15.61
CA ARG A 706 -10.74 -19.46 -16.29
C ARG A 706 -9.38 -18.97 -15.80
N SER A 707 -8.40 -19.89 -15.74
CA SER A 707 -6.98 -19.59 -15.47
C SER A 707 -6.11 -20.21 -16.57
N VAL A 708 -5.36 -19.38 -17.29
CA VAL A 708 -4.45 -19.76 -18.38
C VAL A 708 -3.02 -19.56 -17.92
N GLY A 709 -2.21 -20.61 -18.01
CA GLY A 709 -0.78 -20.59 -17.69
C GLY A 709 0.09 -20.80 -18.92
N ALA A 710 1.33 -20.34 -18.84
CA ALA A 710 2.36 -20.54 -19.86
C ALA A 710 3.75 -20.47 -19.20
N ARG A 711 4.77 -21.02 -19.86
CA ARG A 711 6.16 -21.06 -19.35
C ARG A 711 6.29 -21.63 -17.93
N GLY A 712 5.41 -22.56 -17.55
CA GLY A 712 5.39 -23.17 -16.22
C GLY A 712 4.81 -22.30 -15.09
N VAL A 713 4.25 -21.12 -15.42
CA VAL A 713 3.62 -20.20 -14.45
C VAL A 713 2.12 -20.09 -14.69
N ARG A 714 1.36 -20.02 -13.60
CA ARG A 714 -0.06 -19.68 -13.64
C ARG A 714 -0.50 -18.94 -12.37
N TRP A 715 -1.56 -18.16 -12.47
CA TRP A 715 -2.28 -17.68 -11.28
C TRP A 715 -2.87 -18.87 -10.51
N THR A 716 -2.58 -18.91 -9.22
CA THR A 716 -3.03 -19.95 -8.28
C THR A 716 -3.69 -19.28 -7.09
N ALA A 717 -4.86 -19.80 -6.71
CA ALA A 717 -5.58 -19.32 -5.53
C ALA A 717 -4.91 -19.82 -4.25
N ILE A 718 -4.66 -18.89 -3.33
CA ILE A 718 -4.19 -19.14 -1.98
C ILE A 718 -5.36 -18.77 -1.05
N PRO A 719 -6.07 -19.76 -0.48
CA PRO A 719 -7.17 -19.51 0.43
C PRO A 719 -6.72 -18.66 1.62
N ASN A 720 -7.61 -17.82 2.15
CA ASN A 720 -7.42 -17.01 3.36
C ASN A 720 -6.36 -15.90 3.28
N LEU A 721 -5.51 -15.88 2.25
CA LEU A 721 -4.55 -14.79 2.01
C LEU A 721 -5.27 -13.47 1.73
N GLY A 722 -4.93 -12.43 2.49
CA GLY A 722 -5.55 -11.10 2.37
C GLY A 722 -6.79 -10.94 3.24
N GLN A 723 -7.67 -10.02 2.88
CA GLN A 723 -8.77 -9.59 3.77
C GLN A 723 -10.09 -10.35 3.59
N HIS A 724 -10.18 -11.17 2.53
CA HIS A 724 -11.42 -11.75 2.02
C HIS A 724 -11.33 -13.28 1.86
N ALA A 725 -11.87 -13.90 0.80
CA ALA A 725 -11.87 -15.36 0.66
C ALA A 725 -10.46 -15.95 0.42
N GLY A 726 -9.57 -15.17 -0.18
CA GLY A 726 -8.19 -15.52 -0.51
C GLY A 726 -7.64 -14.57 -1.58
N ALA A 727 -6.45 -14.87 -2.08
CA ALA A 727 -5.81 -14.08 -3.13
C ALA A 727 -5.15 -14.97 -4.19
N LEU A 728 -4.91 -14.42 -5.37
CA LEU A 728 -4.15 -15.07 -6.43
C LEU A 728 -2.68 -14.68 -6.36
N VAL A 729 -1.82 -15.68 -6.48
CA VAL A 729 -0.36 -15.56 -6.60
C VAL A 729 0.08 -16.24 -7.89
N ALA A 730 1.03 -15.64 -8.61
CA ALA A 730 1.68 -16.32 -9.74
C ALA A 730 2.58 -17.45 -9.21
N TRP A 731 2.25 -18.69 -9.54
CA TRP A 731 2.93 -19.87 -9.00
C TRP A 731 3.54 -20.74 -10.10
N PRO A 732 4.76 -21.29 -9.90
CA PRO A 732 5.69 -21.01 -8.79
C PRO A 732 6.15 -19.55 -8.74
N GLN A 733 6.42 -19.01 -7.54
CA GLN A 733 7.00 -17.68 -7.37
C GLN A 733 8.49 -17.66 -7.81
N GLY A 734 9.06 -16.47 -7.95
CA GLY A 734 10.44 -16.23 -8.37
C GLY A 734 10.69 -16.32 -9.87
N GLN A 735 9.64 -16.35 -10.70
CA GLN A 735 9.75 -16.60 -12.14
C GLN A 735 9.93 -15.31 -12.94
N PRO A 736 10.68 -15.31 -14.06
CA PRO A 736 10.92 -14.12 -14.87
C PRO A 736 9.64 -13.43 -15.35
N PRO A 737 9.65 -12.12 -15.63
CA PRO A 737 8.49 -11.42 -16.18
C PRO A 737 7.95 -12.05 -17.47
N THR A 738 6.64 -11.89 -17.68
CA THR A 738 5.91 -12.30 -18.89
C THR A 738 5.36 -11.07 -19.59
N THR A 739 5.03 -11.22 -20.86
CA THR A 739 4.33 -10.21 -21.66
C THR A 739 2.88 -10.63 -21.88
N VAL A 740 2.02 -9.72 -22.32
CA VAL A 740 0.64 -10.05 -22.74
C VAL A 740 0.64 -11.18 -23.80
N ALA A 741 1.62 -11.19 -24.71
CA ALA A 741 1.75 -12.19 -25.76
C ALA A 741 2.00 -13.62 -25.23
N ASP A 742 2.52 -13.76 -24.00
CA ASP A 742 2.74 -15.07 -23.37
C ASP A 742 1.44 -15.72 -22.89
N GLY A 743 0.34 -14.99 -22.80
CA GLY A 743 -0.97 -15.58 -22.53
C GLY A 743 -1.28 -15.88 -21.06
N VAL A 744 -0.42 -15.53 -20.10
CA VAL A 744 -0.64 -15.87 -18.67
C VAL A 744 -1.67 -14.93 -18.04
N HIS A 745 -2.90 -15.41 -17.83
CA HIS A 745 -3.99 -14.59 -17.29
C HIS A 745 -5.06 -15.40 -16.55
N VAL A 746 -5.87 -14.71 -15.76
CA VAL A 746 -7.17 -15.18 -15.26
C VAL A 746 -8.29 -14.37 -15.90
N ALA A 747 -9.44 -15.00 -16.09
CA ALA A 747 -10.63 -14.37 -16.65
C ALA A 747 -11.82 -14.46 -15.69
N TYR A 748 -12.63 -13.42 -15.68
CA TYR A 748 -13.85 -13.31 -14.89
C TYR A 748 -15.00 -12.90 -15.81
N ASP A 749 -16.10 -13.63 -15.75
CA ASP A 749 -17.30 -13.29 -16.50
C ASP A 749 -18.14 -12.32 -15.66
N VAL A 750 -18.55 -11.20 -16.25
CA VAL A 750 -19.28 -10.12 -15.57
C VAL A 750 -20.44 -9.63 -16.41
N ASP A 751 -21.56 -9.30 -15.79
CA ASP A 751 -22.67 -8.61 -16.46
C ASP A 751 -22.59 -7.12 -16.15
N LEU A 752 -22.48 -6.29 -17.20
CA LEU A 752 -22.31 -4.84 -17.10
C LEU A 752 -23.50 -4.10 -17.70
N ALA A 753 -23.78 -2.91 -17.15
CA ALA A 753 -24.69 -1.97 -17.79
C ALA A 753 -23.96 -1.20 -18.91
N ALA A 754 -24.72 -0.48 -19.74
CA ALA A 754 -24.12 0.40 -20.75
C ALA A 754 -23.50 1.63 -20.07
N GLY A 755 -22.27 1.99 -20.42
CA GLY A 755 -21.54 3.11 -19.83
C GLY A 755 -20.03 2.91 -19.87
N ASP A 756 -19.28 3.69 -19.09
CA ASP A 756 -17.86 3.42 -18.89
C ASP A 756 -17.67 2.43 -17.76
N ALA A 757 -16.90 1.37 -17.99
CA ALA A 757 -16.55 0.40 -16.97
C ALA A 757 -15.22 0.77 -16.29
N ILE A 758 -15.24 0.86 -14.97
CA ILE A 758 -14.07 1.05 -14.12
C ILE A 758 -13.77 -0.31 -13.48
N VAL A 759 -12.60 -0.87 -13.76
CA VAL A 759 -12.12 -2.11 -13.15
C VAL A 759 -11.04 -1.77 -12.15
N GLN A 760 -11.33 -1.98 -10.87
CA GLN A 760 -10.38 -1.82 -9.77
C GLN A 760 -9.82 -3.18 -9.37
N LEU A 761 -8.50 -3.29 -9.32
CA LEU A 761 -7.76 -4.43 -8.80
C LEU A 761 -7.33 -4.10 -7.37
N HIS A 762 -7.90 -4.82 -6.40
CA HIS A 762 -7.46 -4.74 -5.00
C HIS A 762 -6.34 -5.76 -4.79
N LEU A 763 -5.19 -5.27 -4.38
CA LEU A 763 -3.94 -6.02 -4.24
C LEU A 763 -3.48 -5.99 -2.78
N LEU A 764 -2.77 -7.03 -2.34
CA LEU A 764 -1.95 -6.92 -1.14
C LEU A 764 -0.76 -5.98 -1.41
N PRO A 765 -0.28 -5.21 -0.41
CA PRO A 765 0.68 -4.12 -0.61
C PRO A 765 2.13 -4.63 -0.77
N THR A 766 2.40 -5.43 -1.81
CA THR A 766 3.74 -5.97 -2.07
C THR A 766 4.69 -4.94 -2.67
N LEU A 767 5.99 -5.16 -2.49
CA LEU A 767 7.06 -4.30 -3.00
C LEU A 767 7.77 -4.90 -4.20
N ASP A 768 8.40 -4.01 -4.99
CA ASP A 768 9.31 -4.39 -6.07
C ASP A 768 10.65 -4.87 -5.52
N THR A 769 10.76 -6.19 -5.32
CA THR A 769 11.96 -6.85 -4.80
C THR A 769 13.14 -6.84 -5.77
N ARG A 770 12.93 -6.49 -7.04
CA ARG A 770 13.96 -6.51 -8.09
C ARG A 770 14.53 -5.13 -8.40
N HIS A 771 13.98 -4.07 -7.81
CA HIS A 771 14.33 -2.69 -8.14
C HIS A 771 14.15 -2.37 -9.65
N ALA A 772 13.06 -2.86 -10.26
CA ALA A 772 12.70 -2.66 -11.66
C ALA A 772 11.85 -1.40 -11.90
N GLY A 773 11.57 -0.61 -10.87
CA GLY A 773 10.77 0.62 -10.94
C GLY A 773 9.27 0.41 -10.70
N GLY A 774 8.90 -0.59 -9.90
CA GLY A 774 7.51 -0.94 -9.58
C GLY A 774 7.06 -2.25 -10.23
N LEU A 775 5.94 -2.79 -9.75
CA LEU A 775 5.36 -4.06 -10.23
C LEU A 775 4.26 -3.80 -11.26
N GLN A 776 4.33 -4.48 -12.40
CA GLN A 776 3.35 -4.35 -13.48
C GLN A 776 2.34 -5.51 -13.50
N VAL A 777 1.09 -5.17 -13.82
CA VAL A 777 -0.01 -6.10 -14.13
C VAL A 777 -0.82 -5.52 -15.27
N ALA A 778 -1.40 -6.34 -16.14
CA ALA A 778 -2.28 -5.83 -17.20
C ALA A 778 -3.73 -6.24 -16.96
N VAL A 779 -4.68 -5.43 -17.41
CA VAL A 779 -6.10 -5.75 -17.40
C VAL A 779 -6.74 -5.41 -18.74
N SER A 780 -7.63 -6.28 -19.22
CA SER A 780 -8.43 -6.02 -20.42
C SER A 780 -9.89 -6.35 -20.17
N LEU A 781 -10.76 -5.73 -20.98
CA LEU A 781 -12.18 -6.04 -21.04
C LEU A 781 -12.49 -6.55 -22.45
N ASP A 782 -12.94 -7.80 -22.54
CA ASP A 782 -13.14 -8.54 -23.78
C ASP A 782 -11.86 -8.56 -24.65
N GLU A 783 -12.02 -8.28 -25.95
CA GLU A 783 -10.95 -8.21 -26.95
C GLU A 783 -10.33 -6.81 -27.07
N ARG A 784 -10.62 -5.90 -26.13
CA ARG A 784 -9.98 -4.57 -26.10
C ARG A 784 -8.49 -4.71 -25.72
N PRO A 785 -7.61 -3.80 -26.22
CA PRO A 785 -6.20 -3.82 -25.85
C PRO A 785 -5.99 -3.79 -24.32
N PRO A 786 -5.13 -4.65 -23.76
CA PRO A 786 -4.85 -4.63 -22.32
C PRO A 786 -4.19 -3.32 -21.88
N GLN A 787 -4.65 -2.77 -20.76
CA GLN A 787 -4.04 -1.63 -20.08
C GLN A 787 -3.04 -2.15 -19.06
N VAL A 788 -1.78 -1.71 -19.15
CA VAL A 788 -0.74 -2.02 -18.18
C VAL A 788 -0.84 -1.04 -17.01
N LEU A 789 -1.04 -1.57 -15.80
CA LEU A 789 -1.08 -0.84 -14.55
C LEU A 789 0.22 -1.10 -13.77
N ARG A 790 0.66 -0.12 -12.99
CA ARG A 790 1.89 -0.19 -12.20
C ARG A 790 1.57 0.05 -10.72
N LEU A 791 1.92 -0.91 -9.86
CA LEU A 791 1.97 -0.74 -8.41
C LEU A 791 3.38 -0.25 -8.02
N GLN A 792 3.46 0.95 -7.48
CA GLN A 792 4.72 1.53 -7.02
C GLN A 792 4.54 2.06 -5.61
N LEU A 793 5.10 1.32 -4.65
CA LEU A 793 5.09 1.65 -3.23
C LEU A 793 6.53 1.83 -2.77
N ILE A 794 6.83 2.93 -2.08
CA ILE A 794 8.18 3.20 -1.57
C ILE A 794 8.12 3.36 -0.05
N PRO A 795 8.68 2.42 0.73
CA PRO A 795 8.76 2.55 2.17
C PRO A 795 9.53 3.81 2.59
N THR A 796 8.95 4.59 3.50
CA THR A 796 9.61 5.75 4.10
C THR A 796 9.57 5.67 5.63
N PRO A 797 10.70 5.88 6.34
CA PRO A 797 10.73 5.95 7.79
C PRO A 797 10.33 7.33 8.35
N GLY A 798 10.09 8.33 7.48
CA GLY A 798 9.90 9.73 7.87
C GLY A 798 8.80 10.44 7.05
N SER A 799 9.01 11.73 6.74
CA SER A 799 8.03 12.54 6.04
C SER A 799 7.65 11.96 4.67
N GLU A 800 6.35 11.93 4.38
CA GLU A 800 5.77 11.44 3.14
C GLU A 800 5.83 12.52 2.05
N ASN A 801 7.00 12.69 1.44
CA ASN A 801 7.23 13.78 0.49
C ASN A 801 6.72 13.43 -0.92
N ARG A 802 6.79 12.15 -1.29
CA ARG A 802 6.38 11.63 -2.61
C ARG A 802 5.03 10.92 -2.56
N GLN A 803 4.38 10.78 -3.71
CA GLN A 803 3.08 10.11 -3.78
C GLN A 803 3.21 8.61 -3.46
N GLU A 804 4.25 7.95 -3.94
CA GLU A 804 4.50 6.53 -3.72
C GLU A 804 4.80 6.19 -2.25
N GLU A 805 5.28 7.17 -1.48
CA GLU A 805 5.49 7.08 -0.03
C GLU A 805 4.15 7.19 0.72
N LYS A 806 3.29 8.14 0.33
CA LYS A 806 1.91 8.28 0.84
C LYS A 806 1.08 7.04 0.52
N ASP A 807 1.25 6.51 -0.70
CA ASP A 807 0.58 5.30 -1.16
C ASP A 807 1.06 4.08 -0.38
N TRP A 808 2.36 3.97 -0.09
CA TRP A 808 2.87 2.92 0.80
C TRP A 808 2.28 3.02 2.20
N VAL A 809 2.28 4.20 2.84
CA VAL A 809 1.68 4.41 4.17
C VAL A 809 0.22 3.98 4.17
N ARG A 810 -0.57 4.46 3.20
CA ARG A 810 -1.97 4.05 3.06
C ARG A 810 -2.10 2.54 2.91
N ALA A 811 -1.28 1.94 2.05
CA ALA A 811 -1.38 0.54 1.71
C ALA A 811 -1.00 -0.40 2.86
N VAL A 812 0.01 -0.06 3.68
CA VAL A 812 0.36 -0.85 4.88
C VAL A 812 -0.65 -0.66 6.00
N ILE A 813 -1.21 0.55 6.18
CA ILE A 813 -2.23 0.75 7.21
C ILE A 813 -3.51 0.00 6.82
N ASP A 814 -3.95 0.06 5.56
CA ASP A 814 -5.21 -0.51 5.08
C ASP A 814 -5.04 -1.99 4.65
N ASN A 815 -3.81 -2.50 4.65
CA ASN A 815 -3.43 -3.81 4.10
C ASN A 815 -4.01 -4.07 2.68
N ASN A 816 -4.04 -3.03 1.85
CA ASN A 816 -4.63 -3.05 0.52
C ASN A 816 -4.07 -1.92 -0.36
N ALA A 817 -3.81 -2.22 -1.63
CA ALA A 817 -3.50 -1.24 -2.67
C ALA A 817 -4.47 -1.41 -3.84
N VAL A 818 -4.90 -0.31 -4.46
CA VAL A 818 -5.91 -0.34 -5.54
C VAL A 818 -5.30 0.21 -6.82
N LEU A 819 -5.31 -0.59 -7.89
CA LEU A 819 -5.03 -0.13 -9.25
C LEU A 819 -6.33 -0.05 -10.04
N THR A 820 -6.48 0.97 -10.87
CA THR A 820 -7.72 1.21 -11.62
C THR A 820 -7.45 1.24 -13.12
N ALA A 821 -8.27 0.52 -13.88
CA ALA A 821 -8.37 0.64 -15.34
C ALA A 821 -9.76 1.11 -15.74
N ARG A 822 -9.85 1.85 -16.84
CA ARG A 822 -11.10 2.41 -17.35
C ARG A 822 -11.32 1.96 -18.79
N PHE A 823 -12.52 1.50 -19.10
CA PHE A 823 -12.94 1.11 -20.44
C PHE A 823 -14.16 1.93 -20.83
N ASP A 824 -14.01 2.82 -21.81
CA ASP A 824 -15.07 3.75 -22.19
C ASP A 824 -16.08 3.12 -23.16
N GLY A 825 -17.35 3.51 -23.07
CA GLY A 825 -18.40 3.09 -24.00
C GLY A 825 -18.59 1.57 -24.06
N VAL A 826 -18.67 0.91 -22.92
CA VAL A 826 -19.00 -0.51 -22.77
C VAL A 826 -20.50 -0.69 -22.99
N SER A 827 -20.87 -1.65 -23.83
CA SER A 827 -22.26 -2.02 -24.07
C SER A 827 -22.87 -2.68 -22.84
N ALA A 828 -24.19 -2.67 -22.70
CA ALA A 828 -24.83 -3.54 -21.71
C ALA A 828 -24.72 -5.01 -22.14
N GLY A 829 -24.46 -5.92 -21.20
CA GLY A 829 -24.44 -7.36 -21.46
C GLY A 829 -23.33 -8.10 -20.70
N ARG A 830 -23.06 -9.33 -21.13
CA ARG A 830 -22.01 -10.18 -20.56
C ARG A 830 -20.66 -9.82 -21.19
N HIS A 831 -19.69 -9.55 -20.33
CA HIS A 831 -18.31 -9.20 -20.66
C HIS A 831 -17.34 -10.11 -19.93
N GLN A 832 -16.08 -10.09 -20.36
CA GLN A 832 -15.00 -10.82 -19.71
C GLN A 832 -13.87 -9.87 -19.31
N VAL A 833 -13.59 -9.78 -18.02
CA VAL A 833 -12.41 -9.09 -17.49
C VAL A 833 -11.26 -10.08 -17.45
N ARG A 834 -10.10 -9.76 -18.06
CA ARG A 834 -8.88 -10.57 -17.99
C ARG A 834 -7.80 -9.82 -17.23
N VAL A 835 -7.17 -10.48 -16.26
CA VAL A 835 -6.01 -9.96 -15.52
C VAL A 835 -4.77 -10.76 -15.89
N TRP A 836 -3.82 -10.08 -16.52
CA TRP A 836 -2.63 -10.63 -17.13
C TRP A 836 -1.44 -10.49 -16.18
N ARG A 837 -0.71 -11.59 -15.97
CA ARG A 837 0.52 -11.58 -15.21
C ARG A 837 1.62 -10.95 -16.07
N LEU A 838 2.24 -9.87 -15.59
CA LEU A 838 3.45 -9.30 -16.20
C LEU A 838 4.65 -9.50 -15.29
N ASP A 839 4.64 -8.87 -14.12
CA ASP A 839 5.67 -9.09 -13.11
C ASP A 839 5.28 -10.16 -12.08
N ASP A 840 6.28 -10.62 -11.34
CA ASP A 840 6.10 -11.47 -10.16
C ASP A 840 5.68 -10.63 -8.94
N ASN A 841 5.29 -11.29 -7.85
CA ASN A 841 4.92 -10.67 -6.57
C ASN A 841 3.70 -9.72 -6.63
N ILE A 842 2.91 -9.69 -7.72
CA ILE A 842 1.55 -9.13 -7.70
C ILE A 842 0.63 -10.15 -7.02
N VAL A 843 -0.11 -9.70 -6.00
CA VAL A 843 -1.03 -10.56 -5.24
C VAL A 843 -2.43 -9.96 -5.26
N LEU A 844 -3.33 -10.52 -6.06
CA LEU A 844 -4.67 -10.00 -6.33
C LEU A 844 -5.69 -10.62 -5.37
N GLN A 845 -6.37 -9.83 -4.54
CA GLN A 845 -7.38 -10.31 -3.59
C GLN A 845 -8.82 -10.13 -4.08
N ARG A 846 -9.11 -9.04 -4.81
CA ARG A 846 -10.49 -8.74 -5.26
C ARG A 846 -10.51 -7.90 -6.52
N LEU A 847 -11.59 -7.99 -7.29
CA LEU A 847 -11.94 -7.05 -8.33
C LEU A 847 -13.20 -6.30 -7.95
N VAL A 848 -13.26 -5.01 -8.26
CA VAL A 848 -14.49 -4.22 -8.27
C VAL A 848 -14.69 -3.69 -9.66
N VAL A 849 -15.83 -4.02 -10.27
CA VAL A 849 -16.20 -3.53 -11.58
C VAL A 849 -17.40 -2.61 -11.41
N GLU A 850 -17.22 -1.34 -11.71
CA GLU A 850 -18.26 -0.32 -11.63
C GLU A 850 -18.61 0.16 -13.04
N THR A 851 -19.89 0.16 -13.39
CA THR A 851 -20.36 0.86 -14.58
C THR A 851 -20.84 2.25 -14.18
N THR A 852 -20.20 3.26 -14.77
CA THR A 852 -20.60 4.68 -14.63
C THR A 852 -21.19 5.18 -15.94
N PRO A 853 -22.05 6.22 -15.91
CA PRO A 853 -22.39 6.93 -17.15
C PRO A 853 -21.12 7.36 -17.90
N PRO A 854 -21.09 7.33 -19.24
CA PRO A 854 -19.90 7.69 -20.01
C PRO A 854 -19.33 9.05 -19.58
N ARG A 855 -18.01 9.13 -19.36
CA ARG A 855 -17.31 10.38 -19.12
C ARG A 855 -17.38 11.22 -20.39
N ALA A 856 -17.50 12.52 -20.21
CA ALA A 856 -16.86 13.44 -21.13
C ALA A 856 -15.32 13.28 -20.97
N ALA A 857 -14.54 13.14 -22.06
CA ALA A 857 -13.10 12.82 -22.08
C ALA A 857 -12.15 13.93 -21.55
N GLU A 858 -11.26 13.70 -20.58
CA GLU A 858 -10.37 14.76 -20.00
C GLU A 858 -9.55 15.56 -21.03
N ALA A 859 -9.22 16.82 -20.71
CA ALA A 859 -8.42 17.68 -21.59
C ALA A 859 -6.99 17.17 -21.70
N ARG A 860 -6.46 17.17 -22.93
CA ARG A 860 -5.06 16.94 -23.27
C ARG A 860 -4.16 17.99 -22.59
N PRO A 861 -2.95 17.62 -22.15
CA PRO A 861 -1.98 18.57 -21.63
C PRO A 861 -1.69 19.69 -22.64
N PRO A 862 -1.74 20.97 -22.23
CA PRO A 862 -1.48 22.11 -23.12
C PRO A 862 -0.04 22.10 -23.67
N ARG A 863 0.08 22.35 -24.97
CA ARG A 863 1.35 22.37 -25.70
C ARG A 863 2.07 23.72 -25.59
N ASN A 864 3.39 23.69 -25.44
CA ASN A 864 4.24 24.87 -25.56
C ASN A 864 4.76 24.98 -27.00
N LEU A 865 3.88 25.36 -27.92
CA LEU A 865 4.16 25.48 -29.35
C LEU A 865 5.36 26.42 -29.61
N LEU A 866 5.49 27.50 -28.85
CA LEU A 866 6.61 28.42 -28.97
C LEU A 866 7.93 27.69 -28.80
N ARG A 867 8.10 26.86 -27.76
CA ARG A 867 9.36 26.13 -27.54
C ARG A 867 9.55 24.94 -28.46
N GLU A 868 8.45 24.32 -28.92
CA GLU A 868 8.52 23.28 -29.96
C GLU A 868 9.11 23.83 -31.26
N LEU A 869 8.76 25.07 -31.63
CA LEU A 869 9.30 25.74 -32.82
C LEU A 869 10.60 26.50 -32.51
N ARG A 870 10.75 27.10 -31.34
CA ARG A 870 11.88 27.95 -30.95
C ARG A 870 12.50 27.42 -29.66
N PRO A 871 13.23 26.30 -29.72
CA PRO A 871 13.86 25.70 -28.54
C PRO A 871 14.94 26.61 -27.93
N ASP A 872 15.41 27.63 -28.67
CA ASP A 872 16.31 28.68 -28.20
C ASP A 872 15.66 29.62 -27.17
N ILE A 873 14.33 29.71 -27.12
CA ILE A 873 13.61 30.55 -26.16
C ILE A 873 13.44 29.79 -24.84
N THR A 874 13.93 30.39 -23.75
CA THR A 874 13.87 29.82 -22.40
C THR A 874 12.54 30.13 -21.70
N GLU A 875 12.17 29.31 -20.70
CA GLU A 875 11.01 29.59 -19.83
C GLU A 875 11.13 30.94 -19.11
N ALA A 876 12.36 31.36 -18.78
CA ALA A 876 12.61 32.66 -18.20
C ALA A 876 12.27 33.81 -19.18
N ALA A 877 12.63 33.66 -20.45
CA ALA A 877 12.27 34.62 -21.49
C ALA A 877 10.75 34.69 -21.72
N ILE A 878 10.06 33.56 -21.71
CA ILE A 878 8.59 33.48 -21.77
C ILE A 878 7.96 34.21 -20.59
N SER A 879 8.40 33.89 -19.37
CA SER A 879 7.89 34.51 -18.15
C SER A 879 8.13 36.03 -18.14
N ALA A 880 9.30 36.48 -18.60
CA ALA A 880 9.61 37.90 -18.74
C ALA A 880 8.74 38.60 -19.79
N LYS A 881 8.43 37.96 -20.92
CA LYS A 881 7.53 38.51 -21.94
C LYS A 881 6.11 38.67 -21.40
N LEU A 882 5.55 37.63 -20.78
CA LEU A 882 4.21 37.67 -20.19
C LEU A 882 4.13 38.73 -19.06
N ALA A 883 5.18 38.85 -18.24
CA ALA A 883 5.26 39.89 -17.21
C ALA A 883 5.26 41.31 -17.81
N ARG A 884 5.93 41.54 -18.95
CA ARG A 884 5.87 42.85 -19.66
C ARG A 884 4.47 43.17 -20.18
N TYR A 885 3.75 42.19 -20.71
CA TYR A 885 2.35 42.37 -21.15
C TYR A 885 1.44 42.71 -19.97
N TRP A 886 1.58 42.00 -18.85
CA TRP A 886 0.88 42.31 -17.61
C TRP A 886 1.18 43.74 -17.14
N GLN A 887 2.46 44.07 -17.00
CA GLN A 887 2.88 45.40 -16.56
C GLN A 887 2.36 46.52 -17.47
N SER A 888 2.33 46.32 -18.79
CA SER A 888 1.82 47.32 -19.73
C SER A 888 0.30 47.47 -19.63
N LEU A 889 -0.44 46.37 -19.78
CA LEU A 889 -1.90 46.40 -19.97
C LEU A 889 -2.69 46.51 -18.66
N PHE A 890 -2.18 45.96 -17.55
CA PHE A 890 -2.85 45.98 -16.25
C PHE A 890 -2.33 47.08 -15.32
N GLU A 891 -1.03 47.38 -15.36
CA GLU A 891 -0.37 48.25 -14.37
C GLU A 891 0.18 49.56 -14.98
N GLY A 892 0.26 49.66 -16.31
CA GLY A 892 1.03 50.69 -17.03
C GLY A 892 0.47 52.10 -16.90
N GLY A 893 1.07 53.11 -17.53
CA GLY A 893 0.55 54.49 -17.55
C GLY A 893 -0.72 54.66 -18.41
N PRO A 894 -1.30 55.89 -18.48
CA PRO A 894 -2.51 56.18 -19.28
C PRO A 894 -2.39 55.90 -20.79
N GLN A 895 -1.18 55.71 -21.31
CA GLN A 895 -0.91 55.35 -22.71
C GLN A 895 -0.73 53.84 -22.92
N GLN A 896 -0.69 53.05 -21.84
CA GLN A 896 -0.35 51.61 -21.85
C GLN A 896 -1.49 50.77 -21.27
N ARG A 897 -1.99 51.13 -20.08
CA ARG A 897 -3.00 50.32 -19.40
C ARG A 897 -4.34 50.34 -20.13
N VAL A 898 -5.04 49.22 -20.04
CA VAL A 898 -6.46 49.06 -20.38
C VAL A 898 -7.27 48.76 -19.13
N VAL A 899 -6.65 48.27 -18.06
CA VAL A 899 -7.30 48.08 -16.76
C VAL A 899 -7.13 49.32 -15.88
N TYR A 900 -8.23 49.81 -15.32
CA TYR A 900 -8.25 51.00 -14.48
C TYR A 900 -8.92 50.70 -13.13
N PRO A 901 -8.37 51.22 -12.02
CA PRO A 901 -9.03 51.13 -10.73
C PRO A 901 -10.33 51.95 -10.73
N ALA A 902 -11.33 51.45 -10.03
CA ALA A 902 -12.63 52.09 -9.83
C ALA A 902 -12.87 52.40 -8.34
N ALA A 903 -13.97 53.10 -8.04
CA ALA A 903 -14.44 53.19 -6.66
C ALA A 903 -14.77 51.78 -6.13
N PRO A 904 -14.33 51.41 -4.90
CA PRO A 904 -14.65 50.12 -4.32
C PRO A 904 -16.16 49.84 -4.27
N THR A 905 -16.54 48.59 -4.49
CA THR A 905 -17.93 48.14 -4.30
C THR A 905 -18.11 47.64 -2.86
N ARG A 906 -19.34 47.24 -2.50
CA ARG A 906 -19.62 46.65 -1.18
C ARG A 906 -18.81 45.39 -0.89
N ASP A 907 -18.38 44.69 -1.94
CA ASP A 907 -17.71 43.39 -1.85
C ASP A 907 -16.17 43.55 -1.82
N GLY A 908 -15.62 44.70 -2.25
CA GLY A 908 -14.18 44.99 -2.13
C GLY A 908 -13.65 45.99 -3.17
N PRO A 909 -12.32 46.03 -3.39
CA PRO A 909 -11.70 46.81 -4.47
C PRO A 909 -12.32 46.48 -5.81
N ALA A 910 -12.37 47.45 -6.72
CA ALA A 910 -12.98 47.29 -8.02
C ALA A 910 -12.11 47.87 -9.13
N ALA A 911 -12.17 47.27 -10.32
CA ALA A 911 -11.47 47.73 -11.51
C ALA A 911 -12.31 47.45 -12.76
N TYR A 912 -12.09 48.22 -13.83
CA TYR A 912 -12.73 48.00 -15.13
C TYR A 912 -11.69 47.96 -16.25
N VAL A 913 -12.04 47.30 -17.35
CA VAL A 913 -11.27 47.31 -18.60
C VAL A 913 -11.89 48.34 -19.53
N LEU A 914 -11.14 49.40 -19.83
CA LEU A 914 -11.58 50.50 -20.71
C LEU A 914 -11.28 50.15 -22.17
N ASP A 915 -12.32 50.17 -23.00
CA ASP A 915 -12.13 50.35 -24.43
C ASP A 915 -11.72 51.80 -24.68
N VAL A 916 -10.41 51.99 -24.85
CA VAL A 916 -9.80 53.31 -25.03
C VAL A 916 -10.28 53.97 -26.33
N GLY A 917 -10.60 53.19 -27.36
CA GLY A 917 -11.02 53.69 -28.66
C GLY A 917 -12.43 54.27 -28.64
N ASN A 918 -13.31 53.66 -27.83
CA ASN A 918 -14.73 54.01 -27.72
C ASN A 918 -15.09 54.75 -26.42
N ALA A 919 -14.16 54.85 -25.48
CA ALA A 919 -14.34 55.47 -24.16
C ALA A 919 -15.47 54.82 -23.32
N ASP A 920 -15.67 53.52 -23.49
CA ASP A 920 -16.67 52.71 -22.79
C ASP A 920 -16.03 51.47 -22.13
N VAL A 921 -16.82 50.72 -21.35
CA VAL A 921 -16.47 49.44 -20.73
C VAL A 921 -17.36 48.37 -21.34
N ARG A 922 -16.76 47.33 -21.90
CA ARG A 922 -17.46 46.26 -22.61
C ARG A 922 -17.40 44.93 -21.87
N SER A 923 -18.47 44.14 -21.93
CA SER A 923 -18.53 42.81 -21.28
C SER A 923 -17.43 41.88 -21.79
N GLU A 924 -17.17 41.89 -23.10
CA GLU A 924 -16.05 41.22 -23.75
C GLU A 924 -14.72 41.52 -23.04
N GLY A 925 -14.28 42.78 -23.00
CA GLY A 925 -12.99 43.16 -22.42
C GLY A 925 -12.88 42.87 -20.93
N MET A 926 -13.97 43.07 -20.19
CA MET A 926 -14.03 42.69 -18.77
C MET A 926 -13.80 41.19 -18.58
N SER A 927 -14.47 40.37 -19.39
CA SER A 927 -14.35 38.92 -19.32
C SER A 927 -12.97 38.42 -19.77
N TYR A 928 -12.34 39.05 -20.77
CA TYR A 928 -10.96 38.76 -21.18
C TYR A 928 -9.95 39.16 -20.11
N GLY A 929 -10.14 40.30 -19.46
CA GLY A 929 -9.32 40.73 -18.33
C GLY A 929 -9.36 39.72 -17.17
N MET A 930 -10.55 39.21 -16.85
CA MET A 930 -10.72 38.13 -15.87
C MET A 930 -10.04 36.83 -16.31
N MET A 931 -10.22 36.43 -17.57
CA MET A 931 -9.57 35.23 -18.12
C MET A 931 -8.04 35.33 -18.03
N ILE A 932 -7.45 36.47 -18.43
CA ILE A 932 -6.01 36.68 -18.33
C ILE A 932 -5.54 36.64 -16.86
N ALA A 933 -6.28 37.27 -15.94
CA ALA A 933 -5.94 37.29 -14.51
C ALA A 933 -5.92 35.87 -13.90
N VAL A 934 -6.89 35.00 -14.21
CA VAL A 934 -6.89 33.62 -13.69
C VAL A 934 -5.77 32.77 -14.30
N GLN A 935 -5.44 32.97 -15.58
CA GLN A 935 -4.31 32.27 -16.22
C GLN A 935 -2.96 32.72 -15.64
N MET A 936 -2.84 34.01 -15.28
CA MET A 936 -1.64 34.62 -14.71
C MET A 936 -1.49 34.51 -13.17
N ASP A 937 -2.44 33.85 -12.49
CA ASP A 937 -2.45 33.71 -11.02
C ASP A 937 -2.66 35.02 -10.23
N ARG A 938 -3.54 35.88 -10.73
CA ARG A 938 -3.75 37.24 -10.20
C ARG A 938 -5.13 37.38 -9.57
N GLN A 939 -5.32 36.73 -8.43
CA GLN A 939 -6.64 36.64 -7.77
C GLN A 939 -7.19 38.00 -7.32
N ALA A 940 -6.33 38.92 -6.85
CA ALA A 940 -6.78 40.23 -6.39
C ALA A 940 -7.36 41.06 -7.54
N GLU A 941 -6.70 41.05 -8.69
CA GLU A 941 -7.11 41.76 -9.90
C GLU A 941 -8.32 41.08 -10.55
N PHE A 942 -8.38 39.74 -10.55
CA PHE A 942 -9.57 39.00 -10.94
C PHE A 942 -10.79 39.40 -10.11
N ASN A 943 -10.64 39.42 -8.78
CA ASN A 943 -11.71 39.81 -7.87
C ASN A 943 -12.12 41.26 -8.07
N ALA A 944 -11.18 42.17 -8.33
CA ALA A 944 -11.49 43.58 -8.59
C ALA A 944 -12.31 43.77 -9.88
N LEU A 945 -11.96 43.05 -10.96
CA LEU A 945 -12.72 43.05 -12.20
C LEU A 945 -14.12 42.44 -12.01
N TRP A 946 -14.20 41.30 -11.30
CA TRP A 946 -15.47 40.63 -11.02
C TRP A 946 -16.39 41.46 -10.14
N ASN A 947 -15.86 42.10 -9.10
CA ASN A 947 -16.60 43.00 -8.21
C ASN A 947 -17.26 44.12 -9.02
N TRP A 948 -16.55 44.73 -9.98
CA TRP A 948 -17.10 45.78 -10.83
C TRP A 948 -18.16 45.24 -11.78
N ALA A 949 -17.87 44.15 -12.51
CA ALA A 949 -18.81 43.54 -13.46
C ALA A 949 -20.12 43.10 -12.78
N ALA A 950 -20.03 42.38 -11.66
CA ALA A 950 -21.18 41.86 -10.93
C ALA A 950 -22.04 42.97 -10.28
N THR A 951 -21.44 44.13 -10.00
CA THR A 951 -22.11 45.29 -9.38
C THR A 951 -22.77 46.19 -10.42
N HIS A 952 -22.04 46.54 -11.48
CA HIS A 952 -22.49 47.57 -12.42
C HIS A 952 -23.14 46.96 -13.66
N MET A 953 -22.57 45.90 -14.24
CA MET A 953 -23.00 45.37 -15.52
C MET A 953 -24.18 44.40 -15.39
N ARG A 954 -24.24 43.61 -14.31
CA ARG A 954 -25.28 42.60 -14.13
C ARG A 954 -26.68 43.20 -13.98
N TYR A 955 -27.65 42.65 -14.70
CA TYR A 955 -29.07 42.96 -14.52
C TYR A 955 -29.58 42.35 -13.22
N ALA A 956 -29.97 43.19 -12.26
CA ALA A 956 -30.43 42.76 -10.95
C ALA A 956 -31.88 42.26 -10.92
N ALA A 957 -32.73 42.74 -11.86
CA ALA A 957 -34.15 42.44 -11.91
C ALA A 957 -34.70 42.55 -13.35
N GLY A 958 -35.96 42.14 -13.54
CA GLY A 958 -36.67 42.18 -14.83
C GLY A 958 -36.33 41.00 -15.75
N PRO A 959 -36.88 40.97 -16.98
CA PRO A 959 -36.72 39.84 -17.90
C PRO A 959 -35.26 39.54 -18.27
N ARG A 960 -34.33 40.48 -18.11
CA ARG A 960 -32.88 40.29 -18.35
C ARG A 960 -32.09 39.89 -17.11
N GLN A 961 -32.72 39.71 -15.95
CA GLN A 961 -32.06 39.36 -14.70
C GLN A 961 -31.04 38.23 -14.89
N GLY A 962 -29.82 38.44 -14.40
CA GLY A 962 -28.71 37.47 -14.50
C GLY A 962 -27.77 37.69 -15.69
N TYR A 963 -28.21 38.32 -16.78
CA TYR A 963 -27.32 38.74 -17.87
C TYR A 963 -26.53 40.01 -17.55
N PHE A 964 -25.52 40.32 -18.35
CA PHE A 964 -24.64 41.47 -18.21
C PHE A 964 -24.91 42.46 -19.36
N ARG A 965 -24.83 43.76 -19.07
CA ARG A 965 -24.94 44.81 -20.08
C ARG A 965 -23.70 44.78 -20.98
N TRP A 966 -23.88 44.81 -22.30
CA TRP A 966 -22.76 44.81 -23.23
C TRP A 966 -21.88 46.05 -23.05
N GLN A 967 -22.49 47.23 -22.85
CA GLN A 967 -21.78 48.51 -22.82
C GLN A 967 -22.15 49.33 -21.58
N CYS A 968 -21.12 49.88 -20.92
CA CYS A 968 -21.24 50.75 -19.76
C CYS A 968 -20.23 51.90 -19.85
N LEU A 969 -20.46 52.96 -19.07
CA LEU A 969 -19.44 54.00 -18.87
C LEU A 969 -18.52 53.61 -17.72
N PRO A 970 -17.31 54.20 -17.61
CA PRO A 970 -16.43 54.00 -16.46
C PRO A 970 -17.08 54.29 -15.09
N SER A 971 -18.06 55.21 -15.07
CA SER A 971 -18.85 55.55 -13.88
C SER A 971 -19.95 54.53 -13.54
N GLY A 972 -20.18 53.52 -14.39
CA GLY A 972 -21.22 52.50 -14.26
C GLY A 972 -22.19 52.47 -15.46
N CYS A 973 -23.21 51.63 -15.36
CA CYS A 973 -24.16 51.41 -16.45
C CYS A 973 -25.46 52.19 -16.19
N THR A 974 -25.61 53.36 -16.82
CA THR A 974 -26.82 54.21 -16.69
C THR A 974 -27.85 53.98 -17.79
N HIS A 975 -27.50 53.20 -18.83
CA HIS A 975 -28.38 52.87 -19.96
C HIS A 975 -28.66 51.36 -20.03
N ASP A 976 -29.81 51.01 -20.59
CA ASP A 976 -30.30 49.64 -20.75
C ASP A 976 -29.67 48.95 -21.98
N ALA A 977 -28.34 48.77 -21.96
CA ALA A 977 -27.60 48.14 -23.04
C ALA A 977 -27.87 46.63 -23.10
N VAL A 978 -28.21 46.11 -24.28
CA VAL A 978 -28.46 44.66 -24.48
C VAL A 978 -27.26 43.81 -24.06
N PRO A 979 -27.43 42.52 -23.68
CA PRO A 979 -26.32 41.60 -23.44
C PRO A 979 -25.58 41.20 -24.72
N ALA A 980 -24.34 40.70 -24.59
CA ALA A 980 -23.56 40.12 -25.70
C ALA A 980 -23.10 38.71 -25.31
N SER A 981 -23.36 37.70 -26.14
CA SER A 981 -23.23 36.30 -25.73
C SER A 981 -21.79 35.85 -25.42
N ASP A 982 -20.79 36.48 -26.03
CA ASP A 982 -19.37 36.16 -25.87
C ASP A 982 -18.83 36.52 -24.47
N GLY A 983 -19.18 37.70 -23.96
CA GLY A 983 -18.77 38.18 -22.64
C GLY A 983 -19.21 37.22 -21.54
N GLU A 984 -20.46 36.76 -21.59
CA GLU A 984 -21.03 35.83 -20.64
C GLU A 984 -20.37 34.44 -20.71
N ALA A 985 -20.06 33.95 -21.90
CA ALA A 985 -19.33 32.69 -22.07
C ALA A 985 -17.94 32.75 -21.42
N TYR A 986 -17.22 33.86 -21.59
CA TYR A 986 -15.92 34.05 -20.96
C TYR A 986 -16.02 34.29 -19.45
N PHE A 987 -17.02 35.02 -18.95
CA PHE A 987 -17.25 35.17 -17.51
C PHE A 987 -17.50 33.82 -16.84
N ALA A 988 -18.41 33.00 -17.38
CA ALA A 988 -18.74 31.69 -16.83
C ALA A 988 -17.50 30.79 -16.76
N THR A 989 -16.72 30.77 -17.84
CA THR A 989 -15.51 29.96 -17.95
C THR A 989 -14.40 30.44 -17.01
N ALA A 990 -14.17 31.75 -16.94
CA ALA A 990 -13.16 32.33 -16.06
C ALA A 990 -13.47 32.06 -14.58
N LEU A 991 -14.75 32.09 -14.19
CA LEU A 991 -15.21 31.72 -12.84
C LEU A 991 -15.02 30.23 -12.54
N LEU A 992 -15.33 29.33 -13.48
CA LEU A 992 -15.05 27.89 -13.31
C LEU A 992 -13.56 27.61 -13.13
N MET A 993 -12.71 28.29 -13.90
CA MET A 993 -11.26 28.17 -13.78
C MET A 993 -10.74 28.78 -12.47
N ALA A 994 -11.33 29.89 -11.99
CA ALA A 994 -10.99 30.48 -10.71
C ALA A 994 -11.34 29.53 -9.54
N ALA A 995 -12.50 28.86 -9.61
CA ALA A 995 -12.88 27.83 -8.65
C ALA A 995 -11.88 26.66 -8.63
N SER A 996 -11.45 26.20 -9.80
CA SER A 996 -10.42 25.15 -9.92
C SER A 996 -9.06 25.60 -9.36
N ARG A 997 -8.65 26.84 -9.66
CA ARG A 997 -7.30 27.34 -9.34
C ARG A 997 -7.14 27.75 -7.89
N TRP A 998 -8.10 28.50 -7.35
CA TRP A 998 -8.00 29.14 -6.03
C TRP A 998 -8.97 28.55 -5.00
N GLY A 999 -9.88 27.67 -5.40
CA GLY A 999 -11.00 27.22 -4.56
C GLY A 999 -12.12 28.26 -4.47
N ASN A 1000 -13.20 27.93 -3.76
CA ASN A 1000 -14.35 28.81 -3.57
C ASN A 1000 -14.28 29.55 -2.23
N GLY A 1001 -14.62 30.84 -2.24
CA GLY A 1001 -14.86 31.66 -1.06
C GLY A 1001 -16.36 31.73 -0.71
N SER A 1002 -16.81 32.88 -0.21
CA SER A 1002 -18.24 33.14 0.07
C SER A 1002 -18.77 34.33 -0.74
N GLY A 1003 -20.08 34.42 -0.92
CA GLY A 1003 -20.72 35.52 -1.65
C GLY A 1003 -20.30 35.54 -3.13
N LEU A 1004 -19.80 36.69 -3.61
CA LEU A 1004 -19.30 36.83 -4.99
C LEU A 1004 -18.03 36.00 -5.26
N TYR A 1005 -17.32 35.56 -4.22
CA TYR A 1005 -16.10 34.76 -4.32
C TYR A 1005 -16.36 33.26 -4.28
N ASP A 1006 -17.62 32.83 -4.13
CA ASP A 1006 -18.00 31.46 -4.49
C ASP A 1006 -18.07 31.37 -6.03
N TYR A 1007 -16.91 31.24 -6.66
CA TYR A 1007 -16.77 31.31 -8.11
C TYR A 1007 -17.57 30.21 -8.81
N ASN A 1008 -17.60 29.00 -8.25
CA ASN A 1008 -18.42 27.92 -8.80
C ASN A 1008 -19.91 28.31 -8.75
N ALA A 1009 -20.44 28.75 -7.61
CA ALA A 1009 -21.86 29.13 -7.53
C ALA A 1009 -22.21 30.26 -8.52
N GLN A 1010 -21.34 31.27 -8.67
CA GLN A 1010 -21.54 32.33 -9.66
C GLN A 1010 -21.53 31.79 -11.11
N ALA A 1011 -20.62 30.88 -11.43
CA ALA A 1011 -20.56 30.27 -12.76
C ALA A 1011 -21.80 29.44 -13.08
N GLN A 1012 -22.25 28.60 -12.16
CA GLN A 1012 -23.43 27.73 -12.35
C GLN A 1012 -24.70 28.56 -12.56
N ALA A 1013 -24.86 29.65 -11.82
CA ALA A 1013 -25.97 30.58 -12.02
C ALA A 1013 -25.96 31.18 -13.44
N LEU A 1014 -24.78 31.53 -13.95
CA LEU A 1014 -24.65 32.08 -15.29
C LEU A 1014 -24.90 31.02 -16.38
N LEU A 1015 -24.33 29.82 -16.26
CA LEU A 1015 -24.59 28.70 -17.17
C LEU A 1015 -26.09 28.41 -17.28
N ARG A 1016 -26.78 28.31 -16.14
CA ARG A 1016 -28.22 28.09 -16.10
C ARG A 1016 -28.99 29.21 -16.77
N THR A 1017 -28.60 30.47 -16.53
CA THR A 1017 -29.23 31.65 -17.14
C THR A 1017 -29.04 31.67 -18.66
N MET A 1018 -27.85 31.34 -19.16
CA MET A 1018 -27.57 31.27 -20.60
C MET A 1018 -28.40 30.23 -21.32
N LEU A 1019 -28.62 29.06 -20.68
CA LEU A 1019 -29.31 27.93 -21.31
C LEU A 1019 -30.84 27.99 -21.17
N HIS A 1020 -31.35 28.47 -20.03
CA HIS A 1020 -32.77 28.33 -19.67
C HIS A 1020 -33.55 29.64 -19.60
N LYS A 1021 -33.02 30.74 -20.14
CA LYS A 1021 -33.60 32.08 -19.92
C LYS A 1021 -35.08 32.21 -20.24
N GLU A 1022 -35.50 31.66 -21.39
CA GLU A 1022 -36.90 31.68 -21.81
C GLU A 1022 -37.79 30.92 -20.82
N THR A 1023 -37.37 29.73 -20.40
CA THR A 1023 -38.07 28.94 -19.38
C THR A 1023 -38.13 29.69 -18.04
N MET A 1024 -37.03 30.34 -17.63
CA MET A 1024 -36.98 31.14 -16.41
C MET A 1024 -37.93 32.34 -16.43
N ASN A 1025 -38.19 32.91 -17.61
CA ASN A 1025 -39.11 34.02 -17.79
C ASN A 1025 -40.57 33.56 -18.06
N GLY A 1026 -40.83 32.26 -18.23
CA GLY A 1026 -42.14 31.73 -18.64
C GLY A 1026 -42.45 31.92 -20.14
N GLY A 1027 -41.42 32.11 -20.96
CA GLY A 1027 -41.49 32.40 -22.39
C GLY A 1027 -40.57 33.55 -22.79
N VAL A 1028 -40.71 34.03 -24.03
CA VAL A 1028 -40.01 35.25 -24.50
C VAL A 1028 -40.75 36.47 -23.96
N VAL A 1029 -40.08 37.26 -23.12
CA VAL A 1029 -40.63 38.48 -22.47
C VAL A 1029 -39.72 39.66 -22.79
N ASP A 1030 -40.28 40.78 -23.24
CA ASP A 1030 -39.54 41.99 -23.70
C ASP A 1030 -38.44 41.67 -24.73
N GLY A 1031 -38.72 40.70 -25.60
CA GLY A 1031 -37.79 40.21 -26.62
C GLY A 1031 -36.61 39.40 -26.08
N VAL A 1032 -36.51 39.14 -24.77
CA VAL A 1032 -35.40 38.40 -24.16
C VAL A 1032 -35.49 36.91 -24.47
N ARG A 1033 -34.41 36.38 -25.02
CA ARG A 1033 -34.24 34.97 -25.42
C ARG A 1033 -33.09 34.31 -24.66
N ALA A 1034 -32.96 32.99 -24.82
CA ALA A 1034 -31.78 32.26 -24.34
C ALA A 1034 -30.55 32.58 -25.23
N MET A 1035 -29.36 32.65 -24.61
CA MET A 1035 -28.11 32.86 -25.35
C MET A 1035 -27.73 31.68 -26.24
N PHE A 1036 -28.28 30.50 -25.95
CA PHE A 1036 -28.19 29.33 -26.79
C PHE A 1036 -29.58 29.01 -27.33
N SER A 1037 -29.74 29.10 -28.65
CA SER A 1037 -31.01 28.84 -29.32
C SER A 1037 -31.56 27.46 -28.89
N PRO A 1038 -32.75 27.40 -28.27
CA PRO A 1038 -33.34 26.12 -27.88
C PRO A 1038 -33.55 25.19 -29.08
N ARG A 1039 -33.87 25.78 -30.25
CA ARG A 1039 -34.11 25.08 -31.50
C ARG A 1039 -32.82 24.60 -32.17
N HIS A 1040 -31.82 25.48 -32.29
CA HIS A 1040 -30.62 25.19 -33.09
C HIS A 1040 -29.45 24.65 -32.26
N GLY A 1041 -29.46 24.82 -30.94
CA GLY A 1041 -28.35 24.42 -30.07
C GLY A 1041 -27.06 25.20 -30.35
N GLN A 1042 -27.19 26.43 -30.83
CA GLN A 1042 -26.09 27.33 -31.19
C GLN A 1042 -26.17 28.61 -30.37
N VAL A 1043 -25.01 29.20 -30.07
CA VAL A 1043 -24.96 30.54 -29.49
C VAL A 1043 -25.56 31.54 -30.47
N VAL A 1044 -26.25 32.56 -29.95
CA VAL A 1044 -26.83 33.64 -30.76
C VAL A 1044 -25.96 34.89 -30.68
N PHE A 1045 -26.04 35.80 -31.66
CA PHE A 1045 -25.27 37.05 -31.59
C PHE A 1045 -25.65 37.87 -30.35
N VAL A 1046 -26.93 38.26 -30.22
CA VAL A 1046 -27.46 38.95 -29.04
C VAL A 1046 -28.76 38.28 -28.61
N PRO A 1047 -28.98 37.95 -27.32
CA PRO A 1047 -30.16 37.23 -26.86
C PRO A 1047 -31.42 38.12 -26.75
N ILE A 1048 -31.62 39.04 -27.71
CA ILE A 1048 -32.71 40.01 -27.74
C ILE A 1048 -33.28 40.13 -29.17
N GLY A 1049 -34.59 39.91 -29.31
CA GLY A 1049 -35.32 40.14 -30.57
C GLY A 1049 -34.74 39.37 -31.76
N ASP A 1050 -34.71 40.02 -32.93
CA ASP A 1050 -34.25 39.44 -34.19
C ASP A 1050 -32.72 39.18 -34.20
N ALA A 1051 -31.97 39.84 -33.32
CA ALA A 1051 -30.53 39.59 -33.16
C ALA A 1051 -30.23 38.22 -32.50
N ALA A 1052 -31.27 37.51 -32.06
CA ALA A 1052 -31.18 36.13 -31.59
C ALA A 1052 -31.45 35.08 -32.68
N ASP A 1053 -31.74 35.50 -33.92
CA ASP A 1053 -32.09 34.61 -35.04
C ASP A 1053 -30.87 34.23 -35.92
N PHE A 1054 -29.69 34.79 -35.65
CA PHE A 1054 -28.42 34.43 -36.29
C PHE A 1054 -27.28 34.35 -35.26
N SER A 1055 -26.10 33.91 -35.70
CA SER A 1055 -24.92 33.72 -34.86
C SER A 1055 -23.72 34.53 -35.37
N ASP A 1056 -22.72 34.65 -34.51
CA ASP A 1056 -21.38 35.10 -34.83
C ASP A 1056 -20.43 33.88 -34.70
N PRO A 1057 -19.75 33.43 -35.77
CA PRO A 1057 -18.84 32.28 -35.70
C PRO A 1057 -17.77 32.40 -34.60
N SER A 1058 -17.35 33.62 -34.25
CA SER A 1058 -16.37 33.88 -33.20
C SER A 1058 -16.93 33.67 -31.78
N TYR A 1059 -18.25 33.58 -31.62
CA TYR A 1059 -18.89 33.34 -30.32
C TYR A 1059 -18.99 31.84 -30.01
N HIS A 1060 -18.83 30.98 -31.01
CA HIS A 1060 -18.80 29.53 -30.83
C HIS A 1060 -17.51 29.11 -30.11
N LEU A 1061 -17.64 28.67 -28.86
CA LEU A 1061 -16.54 28.32 -27.96
C LEU A 1061 -16.64 26.85 -27.51
N PRO A 1062 -16.55 25.85 -28.42
CA PRO A 1062 -16.74 24.44 -28.05
C PRO A 1062 -15.75 23.95 -26.99
N ALA A 1063 -14.56 24.55 -26.92
CA ALA A 1063 -13.60 24.27 -25.86
C ALA A 1063 -14.17 24.56 -24.46
N PHE A 1064 -14.95 25.64 -24.33
CA PHE A 1064 -15.61 26.05 -23.10
C PHE A 1064 -16.89 25.24 -22.88
N TYR A 1065 -17.68 25.00 -23.92
CA TYR A 1065 -18.91 24.22 -23.81
C TYR A 1065 -18.62 22.79 -23.36
N GLU A 1066 -17.52 22.21 -23.84
CA GLU A 1066 -17.00 20.91 -23.39
C GLU A 1066 -16.58 20.95 -21.91
N LEU A 1067 -15.96 22.04 -21.45
CA LEU A 1067 -15.67 22.27 -20.03
C LEU A 1067 -16.96 22.38 -19.21
N TRP A 1068 -17.97 23.11 -19.69
CA TRP A 1068 -19.26 23.29 -19.02
C TRP A 1068 -20.04 21.97 -18.97
N ALA A 1069 -19.98 21.16 -20.02
CA ALA A 1069 -20.57 19.82 -20.07
C ALA A 1069 -20.02 18.89 -18.97
N ARG A 1070 -18.83 19.18 -18.45
CA ARG A 1070 -18.21 18.43 -17.35
C ARG A 1070 -18.52 19.01 -15.98
N ARG A 1071 -18.67 20.33 -15.91
CA ARG A 1071 -18.70 21.08 -14.65
C ARG A 1071 -20.09 21.55 -14.25
N ALA A 1072 -21.07 21.55 -15.15
CA ALA A 1072 -22.44 21.93 -14.83
C ALA A 1072 -23.01 21.01 -13.73
N GLU A 1073 -23.68 21.60 -12.73
CA GLU A 1073 -24.24 20.86 -11.59
C GLU A 1073 -25.38 19.93 -12.02
N ASP A 1074 -26.24 20.40 -12.93
CA ASP A 1074 -27.38 19.63 -13.44
C ASP A 1074 -26.96 18.63 -14.54
N ALA A 1075 -27.42 17.39 -14.42
CA ALA A 1075 -27.06 16.31 -15.34
C ALA A 1075 -27.67 16.45 -16.74
N GLN A 1076 -28.82 17.11 -16.88
CA GLN A 1076 -29.44 17.42 -18.17
C GLN A 1076 -28.67 18.54 -18.85
N ASP A 1077 -28.28 19.57 -18.10
CA ASP A 1077 -27.46 20.67 -18.60
C ASP A 1077 -26.10 20.18 -19.09
N ARG A 1078 -25.46 19.24 -18.37
CA ARG A 1078 -24.22 18.60 -18.83
C ARG A 1078 -24.37 17.96 -20.21
N ARG A 1079 -25.44 17.20 -20.43
CA ARG A 1079 -25.72 16.59 -21.75
C ARG A 1079 -25.95 17.65 -22.81
N ARG A 1080 -26.72 18.69 -22.47
CA ARG A 1080 -27.04 19.76 -23.41
C ARG A 1080 -25.81 20.56 -23.83
N TRP A 1081 -24.89 20.84 -22.91
CA TRP A 1081 -23.62 21.50 -23.24
C TRP A 1081 -22.73 20.66 -24.14
N ALA A 1082 -22.71 19.33 -23.96
CA ALA A 1082 -21.98 18.43 -24.86
C ALA A 1082 -22.57 18.45 -26.29
N GLU A 1083 -23.89 18.49 -26.43
CA GLU A 1083 -24.56 18.65 -27.73
C GLU A 1083 -24.18 19.99 -28.39
N ILE A 1084 -24.26 21.09 -27.64
CA ILE A 1084 -23.90 22.44 -28.12
C ILE A 1084 -22.43 22.51 -28.56
N ALA A 1085 -21.53 21.84 -27.84
CA ALA A 1085 -20.12 21.72 -28.23
C ALA A 1085 -19.98 21.01 -29.59
N ALA A 1086 -20.66 19.87 -29.78
CA ALA A 1086 -20.63 19.13 -31.04
C ALA A 1086 -21.22 19.93 -32.22
N ILE A 1087 -22.34 20.62 -32.00
CA ILE A 1087 -22.97 21.48 -33.02
C ILE A 1087 -22.01 22.60 -33.43
N SER A 1088 -21.37 23.24 -32.45
CA SER A 1088 -20.41 24.34 -32.71
C SER A 1088 -19.17 23.88 -33.47
N ARG A 1089 -18.67 22.66 -33.20
CA ARG A 1089 -17.57 22.07 -33.99
C ARG A 1089 -17.96 21.91 -35.45
N ALA A 1090 -19.13 21.33 -35.72
CA ALA A 1090 -19.63 21.15 -37.09
C ALA A 1090 -19.90 22.49 -37.80
N TYR A 1091 -20.34 23.50 -37.06
CA TYR A 1091 -20.67 24.82 -37.59
C TYR A 1091 -19.45 25.54 -38.21
N PHE A 1092 -18.25 25.38 -37.65
CA PHE A 1092 -17.05 26.02 -38.19
C PHE A 1092 -16.76 25.64 -39.64
N THR A 1093 -16.98 24.37 -40.02
CA THR A 1093 -16.79 23.92 -41.40
C THR A 1093 -17.85 24.49 -42.34
N GLN A 1094 -19.05 24.80 -41.85
CA GLN A 1094 -20.14 25.41 -42.62
C GLN A 1094 -19.87 26.90 -42.86
N ALA A 1095 -19.42 27.61 -41.83
CA ALA A 1095 -19.19 29.06 -41.89
C ALA A 1095 -17.86 29.44 -42.59
N ALA A 1096 -16.87 28.56 -42.60
CA ALA A 1096 -15.57 28.85 -43.21
C ALA A 1096 -15.58 28.70 -44.73
N HIS A 1097 -15.08 29.71 -45.44
CA HIS A 1097 -14.98 29.67 -46.88
C HIS A 1097 -14.03 28.54 -47.33
N PRO A 1098 -14.45 27.67 -48.27
CA PRO A 1098 -13.79 26.39 -48.55
C PRO A 1098 -12.36 26.51 -49.12
N ARG A 1099 -11.99 27.69 -49.65
CA ARG A 1099 -10.64 27.93 -50.19
C ARG A 1099 -9.72 28.70 -49.24
N THR A 1100 -10.22 29.79 -48.68
CA THR A 1100 -9.42 30.72 -47.87
C THR A 1100 -9.43 30.36 -46.38
N GLY A 1101 -10.45 29.63 -45.91
CA GLY A 1101 -10.67 29.36 -44.48
C GLY A 1101 -11.21 30.56 -43.70
N LEU A 1102 -11.47 31.71 -44.35
CA LEU A 1102 -12.04 32.90 -43.72
C LEU A 1102 -13.51 32.66 -43.35
N THR A 1103 -13.93 33.16 -42.19
CA THR A 1103 -15.33 33.17 -41.73
C THR A 1103 -15.88 34.60 -41.71
N PRO A 1104 -17.19 34.83 -41.87
CA PRO A 1104 -17.77 36.15 -41.68
C PRO A 1104 -17.79 36.54 -40.19
N ASP A 1105 -18.02 37.83 -39.90
CA ASP A 1105 -18.41 38.26 -38.55
C ASP A 1105 -19.78 37.67 -38.20
N TYR A 1106 -20.80 37.83 -39.07
CA TYR A 1106 -22.16 37.33 -38.84
C TYR A 1106 -22.54 36.24 -39.83
N ALA A 1107 -23.16 35.17 -39.33
CA ALA A 1107 -23.64 34.06 -40.13
C ALA A 1107 -24.97 33.49 -39.60
N GLU A 1108 -25.78 33.02 -40.54
CA GLU A 1108 -26.98 32.23 -40.25
C GLU A 1108 -26.60 30.92 -39.54
N PHE A 1109 -27.52 30.30 -38.80
CA PHE A 1109 -27.26 29.00 -38.13
C PHE A 1109 -26.89 27.84 -39.07
N ASP A 1110 -27.00 28.03 -40.39
CA ASP A 1110 -26.55 27.09 -41.43
C ASP A 1110 -25.16 27.42 -42.02
N GLY A 1111 -24.48 28.44 -41.50
CA GLY A 1111 -23.15 28.88 -41.87
C GLY A 1111 -23.10 29.89 -43.01
N ARG A 1112 -24.22 30.24 -43.66
CA ARG A 1112 -24.23 31.28 -44.70
C ARG A 1112 -23.96 32.66 -44.10
N PRO A 1113 -23.18 33.53 -44.76
CA PRO A 1113 -22.96 34.89 -44.28
C PRO A 1113 -24.28 35.66 -44.12
N HIS A 1114 -24.46 36.32 -42.98
CA HIS A 1114 -25.62 37.15 -42.70
C HIS A 1114 -25.32 38.57 -43.18
N VAL A 1115 -26.07 39.05 -44.17
CA VAL A 1115 -25.84 40.36 -44.80
C VAL A 1115 -26.35 41.46 -43.90
N HIS A 1116 -25.42 42.16 -43.24
CA HIS A 1116 -25.73 43.25 -42.33
C HIS A 1116 -24.54 44.21 -42.25
N GLU A 1117 -24.64 45.37 -42.92
CA GLU A 1117 -23.66 46.47 -42.84
C GLU A 1117 -22.18 46.05 -43.09
N GLY A 1118 -21.96 44.98 -43.85
CA GLY A 1118 -20.64 44.45 -44.17
C GLY A 1118 -20.12 43.37 -43.20
N HIS A 1119 -20.90 42.97 -42.21
CA HIS A 1119 -20.56 41.85 -41.31
C HIS A 1119 -20.64 40.48 -42.00
N GLU A 1120 -21.08 40.41 -43.25
CA GLU A 1120 -20.94 39.24 -44.12
C GLU A 1120 -19.47 38.97 -44.56
N ASP A 1121 -18.54 39.87 -44.25
CA ASP A 1121 -17.10 39.78 -44.55
C ASP A 1121 -16.27 39.29 -43.34
N PHE A 1122 -15.00 38.93 -43.57
CA PHE A 1122 -14.03 38.65 -42.50
C PHE A 1122 -13.52 39.96 -41.91
N ARG A 1123 -13.95 40.30 -40.69
CA ARG A 1123 -13.54 41.51 -39.97
C ARG A 1123 -13.18 41.18 -38.51
N TYR A 1124 -13.29 42.17 -37.62
CA TYR A 1124 -12.68 42.14 -36.29
C TYR A 1124 -13.15 40.96 -35.44
N ASP A 1125 -14.44 40.62 -35.50
CA ASP A 1125 -14.99 39.51 -34.70
C ASP A 1125 -14.47 38.16 -35.23
N ALA A 1126 -14.47 38.01 -36.56
CA ALA A 1126 -14.00 36.80 -37.25
C ALA A 1126 -12.54 36.40 -36.95
N PHE A 1127 -11.70 37.30 -36.41
CA PHE A 1127 -10.31 36.99 -36.06
C PHE A 1127 -10.22 35.82 -35.07
N ARG A 1128 -11.14 35.77 -34.10
CA ARG A 1128 -11.11 34.78 -33.01
C ARG A 1128 -11.67 33.42 -33.41
N THR A 1129 -12.41 33.32 -34.51
CA THR A 1129 -13.02 32.05 -34.92
C THR A 1129 -11.98 30.93 -35.03
N ALA A 1130 -10.80 31.27 -35.56
CA ALA A 1130 -9.69 30.33 -35.68
C ALA A 1130 -9.06 29.94 -34.35
N VAL A 1131 -9.05 30.85 -33.38
CA VAL A 1131 -8.61 30.56 -32.01
C VAL A 1131 -9.50 29.48 -31.41
N ASN A 1132 -10.82 29.59 -31.59
CA ASN A 1132 -11.79 28.75 -30.90
C ASN A 1132 -11.73 27.28 -31.34
N TRP A 1133 -11.67 27.00 -32.65
CA TRP A 1133 -11.51 25.61 -33.12
C TRP A 1133 -10.13 25.05 -32.80
N SER A 1134 -9.09 25.90 -32.77
CA SER A 1134 -7.72 25.45 -32.50
C SER A 1134 -7.51 25.10 -31.04
N VAL A 1135 -8.09 25.88 -30.13
CA VAL A 1135 -8.07 25.59 -28.69
C VAL A 1135 -8.91 24.37 -28.37
N ASP A 1136 -10.10 24.21 -28.97
CA ASP A 1136 -10.95 23.03 -28.77
C ASP A 1136 -10.25 21.73 -29.19
N GLU A 1137 -9.65 21.70 -30.38
CA GLU A 1137 -8.92 20.51 -30.83
C GLU A 1137 -7.64 20.26 -30.01
N ALA A 1138 -6.94 21.34 -29.62
CA ALA A 1138 -5.75 21.22 -28.77
C ALA A 1138 -6.08 20.67 -27.37
N TRP A 1139 -7.22 21.06 -26.79
CA TRP A 1139 -7.65 20.60 -25.47
C TRP A 1139 -8.35 19.25 -25.53
N TRP A 1140 -9.29 19.04 -26.44
CA TRP A 1140 -10.22 17.91 -26.34
C TRP A 1140 -10.01 16.87 -27.44
N GLY A 1141 -9.48 17.27 -28.60
CA GLY A 1141 -9.22 16.33 -29.69
C GLY A 1141 -10.47 15.78 -30.37
N HIS A 1142 -11.57 16.53 -30.31
CA HIS A 1142 -12.89 16.11 -30.78
C HIS A 1142 -13.32 16.82 -32.08
N HIS A 1143 -12.43 17.58 -32.72
CA HIS A 1143 -12.71 18.32 -33.95
C HIS A 1143 -11.65 18.02 -35.03
N PRO A 1144 -11.68 16.81 -35.64
CA PRO A 1144 -10.66 16.38 -36.61
C PRO A 1144 -10.53 17.29 -37.85
N GLU A 1145 -11.58 18.06 -38.20
CA GLU A 1145 -11.59 18.99 -39.32
C GLU A 1145 -10.84 20.32 -39.04
N ALA A 1146 -10.61 20.65 -37.76
CA ALA A 1146 -9.98 21.91 -37.32
C ALA A 1146 -8.57 22.12 -37.88
N ALA A 1147 -7.80 21.05 -38.06
CA ALA A 1147 -6.48 21.13 -38.67
C ALA A 1147 -6.57 21.52 -40.16
N GLY A 1148 -7.59 21.05 -40.87
CA GLY A 1148 -7.88 21.44 -42.24
C GLY A 1148 -8.30 22.91 -42.37
N LEU A 1149 -9.14 23.39 -41.44
CA LEU A 1149 -9.55 24.79 -41.35
C LEU A 1149 -8.34 25.71 -41.09
N SER A 1150 -7.54 25.38 -40.09
CA SER A 1150 -6.32 26.14 -39.73
C SER A 1150 -5.31 26.17 -40.88
N ARG A 1151 -5.12 25.05 -41.60
CA ARG A 1151 -4.22 24.99 -42.75
C ARG A 1151 -4.67 25.90 -43.89
N ARG A 1152 -5.97 25.93 -44.22
CA ARG A 1152 -6.50 26.83 -45.26
C ARG A 1152 -6.29 28.29 -44.90
N LEU A 1153 -6.68 28.67 -43.68
CA LEU A 1153 -6.54 30.04 -43.17
C LEU A 1153 -5.08 30.50 -43.18
N LEU A 1154 -4.18 29.72 -42.60
CA LEU A 1154 -2.78 30.09 -42.51
C LEU A 1154 -2.07 30.04 -43.85
N SER A 1155 -2.48 29.16 -44.78
CA SER A 1155 -1.96 29.18 -46.15
C SER A 1155 -2.39 30.44 -46.91
N PHE A 1156 -3.63 30.90 -46.71
CA PHE A 1156 -4.12 32.16 -47.27
C PHE A 1156 -3.26 33.34 -46.78
N PHE A 1157 -3.09 33.50 -45.46
CA PHE A 1157 -2.27 34.59 -44.91
C PHE A 1157 -0.78 34.46 -45.24
N ALA A 1158 -0.27 33.23 -45.36
CA ALA A 1158 1.11 33.01 -45.79
C ALA A 1158 1.37 33.54 -47.21
N ALA A 1159 0.35 33.51 -48.09
CA ALA A 1159 0.43 34.00 -49.47
C ALA A 1159 0.37 35.54 -49.61
N GLN A 1160 -0.01 36.27 -48.56
CA GLN A 1160 -0.18 37.74 -48.60
C GLN A 1160 1.14 38.54 -48.46
N GLY A 1161 2.29 37.87 -48.38
CA GLY A 1161 3.62 38.50 -48.34
C GLY A 1161 4.63 37.73 -47.46
N PRO A 1162 5.94 38.01 -47.55
CA PRO A 1162 6.96 37.35 -46.72
C PRO A 1162 6.81 37.70 -45.22
N GLY A 1163 7.32 36.82 -44.34
CA GLY A 1163 7.30 37.00 -42.87
C GLY A 1163 7.91 38.34 -42.41
N GLY A 1164 7.35 38.92 -41.36
CA GLY A 1164 7.74 40.24 -40.84
C GLY A 1164 7.14 41.46 -41.55
N LYS A 1165 6.30 41.30 -42.60
CA LYS A 1165 5.48 42.38 -43.17
C LYS A 1165 4.00 42.23 -42.76
N PRO A 1166 3.36 43.30 -42.25
CA PRO A 1166 1.93 43.27 -41.93
C PRO A 1166 1.08 43.07 -43.18
N TYR A 1167 0.03 42.26 -43.08
CA TYR A 1167 -0.99 42.04 -44.11
C TYR A 1167 -2.29 42.79 -43.75
N PRO A 1168 -3.15 43.14 -44.74
CA PRO A 1168 -4.47 43.69 -44.48
C PRO A 1168 -5.23 42.87 -43.45
N HIS A 1169 -6.14 43.50 -42.69
CA HIS A 1169 -6.91 42.78 -41.67
C HIS A 1169 -8.39 42.62 -41.99
N LEU A 1170 -8.90 43.24 -43.05
CA LEU A 1170 -10.28 43.09 -43.50
C LEU A 1170 -10.32 42.48 -44.90
N TYR A 1171 -11.15 41.45 -45.08
CA TYR A 1171 -11.28 40.74 -46.36
C TYR A 1171 -12.73 40.35 -46.65
N THR A 1172 -13.12 40.38 -47.92
CA THR A 1172 -14.23 39.54 -48.36
C THR A 1172 -13.86 38.06 -48.15
N LEU A 1173 -14.84 37.18 -48.00
CA LEU A 1173 -14.57 35.76 -47.71
C LEU A 1173 -13.78 35.03 -48.83
N ASP A 1174 -13.89 35.50 -50.07
CA ASP A 1174 -13.11 34.99 -51.20
C ASP A 1174 -11.68 35.55 -51.28
N GLY A 1175 -11.30 36.45 -50.36
CA GLY A 1175 -9.92 36.88 -50.11
C GLY A 1175 -9.53 38.23 -50.71
N LYS A 1176 -10.49 39.08 -51.09
CA LYS A 1176 -10.21 40.44 -51.56
C LYS A 1176 -10.01 41.38 -50.36
N PRO A 1177 -8.88 42.10 -50.26
CA PRO A 1177 -8.67 43.04 -49.16
C PRO A 1177 -9.67 44.20 -49.24
N LEU A 1178 -10.22 44.57 -48.08
CA LEU A 1178 -11.16 45.69 -47.90
C LEU A 1178 -10.46 46.94 -47.32
N ASN A 1179 -9.24 46.79 -46.81
CA ASN A 1179 -8.36 47.86 -46.36
C ASN A 1179 -6.88 47.56 -46.67
N ASP A 1180 -5.98 48.46 -46.32
CA ASP A 1180 -4.53 48.33 -46.41
C ASP A 1180 -3.82 48.33 -45.03
N GLU A 1181 -4.59 48.47 -43.95
CA GLU A 1181 -4.10 48.48 -42.57
C GLU A 1181 -3.90 47.06 -42.02
N ALA A 1182 -2.97 46.90 -41.07
CA ALA A 1182 -2.79 45.63 -40.36
C ALA A 1182 -3.25 45.70 -38.90
N SER A 1183 -3.71 44.56 -38.38
CA SER A 1183 -4.04 44.39 -36.96
C SER A 1183 -3.07 43.41 -36.32
N THR A 1184 -2.57 43.80 -35.15
CA THR A 1184 -1.71 42.94 -34.35
C THR A 1184 -2.51 41.88 -33.58
N GLY A 1185 -3.81 42.12 -33.35
CA GLY A 1185 -4.75 41.12 -32.84
C GLY A 1185 -4.97 39.97 -33.83
N LEU A 1186 -5.06 40.26 -35.13
CA LEU A 1186 -5.13 39.22 -36.17
C LEU A 1186 -3.86 38.37 -36.23
N ILE A 1187 -2.67 38.99 -36.09
CA ILE A 1187 -1.39 38.25 -35.98
C ILE A 1187 -1.44 37.29 -34.79
N ALA A 1188 -1.93 37.74 -33.63
CA ALA A 1188 -2.05 36.90 -32.45
C ALA A 1188 -3.00 35.71 -32.66
N CYS A 1189 -4.16 35.94 -33.27
CA CYS A 1189 -5.13 34.87 -33.54
C CYS A 1189 -4.59 33.82 -34.53
N ASN A 1190 -3.92 34.27 -35.60
CA ASN A 1190 -3.28 33.38 -36.56
C ASN A 1190 -2.15 32.54 -35.92
N ALA A 1191 -1.42 33.10 -34.95
CA ALA A 1191 -0.42 32.35 -34.19
C ALA A 1191 -1.03 31.23 -33.33
N VAL A 1192 -2.24 31.43 -32.78
CA VAL A 1192 -2.95 30.34 -32.06
C VAL A 1192 -3.44 29.26 -33.03
N ALA A 1193 -3.89 29.63 -34.22
CA ALA A 1193 -4.26 28.65 -35.26
C ALA A 1193 -3.10 27.72 -35.64
N ALA A 1194 -1.85 28.17 -35.44
CA ALA A 1194 -0.65 27.38 -35.69
C ALA A 1194 -0.51 26.15 -34.78
N LEU A 1195 -1.30 26.03 -33.71
CA LEU A 1195 -1.37 24.84 -32.86
C LEU A 1195 -1.69 23.56 -33.65
N LEU A 1196 -2.43 23.69 -34.76
CA LEU A 1196 -2.96 22.55 -35.51
C LEU A 1196 -2.29 22.29 -36.87
N VAL A 1197 -1.25 23.05 -37.22
CA VAL A 1197 -0.55 22.91 -38.52
C VAL A 1197 0.89 22.46 -38.34
N GLU A 1198 1.46 21.96 -39.42
CA GLU A 1198 2.87 21.57 -39.47
C GLU A 1198 3.84 22.73 -39.17
N PRO A 1199 4.98 22.46 -38.52
CA PRO A 1199 5.98 23.47 -38.16
C PRO A 1199 6.41 24.42 -39.29
N ALA A 1200 6.48 23.90 -40.52
CA ALA A 1200 6.88 24.67 -41.70
C ALA A 1200 5.90 25.82 -42.01
N LEU A 1201 4.61 25.59 -41.82
CA LEU A 1201 3.57 26.61 -42.02
C LEU A 1201 3.40 27.49 -40.77
N GLY A 1202 3.40 26.90 -39.59
CA GLY A 1202 3.10 27.60 -38.33
C GLY A 1202 4.19 28.55 -37.83
N ARG A 1203 5.47 28.26 -38.13
CA ARG A 1203 6.63 28.99 -37.57
C ARG A 1203 6.56 30.50 -37.76
N ARG A 1204 6.23 30.96 -38.97
CA ARG A 1204 6.15 32.40 -39.26
C ARG A 1204 5.19 33.11 -38.30
N PHE A 1205 3.99 32.57 -38.12
CA PHE A 1205 2.95 33.22 -37.32
C PHE A 1205 3.32 33.28 -35.84
N VAL A 1206 3.95 32.21 -35.33
CA VAL A 1206 4.48 32.16 -33.96
C VAL A 1206 5.64 33.15 -33.77
N ASP A 1207 6.55 33.25 -34.74
CA ASP A 1207 7.65 34.21 -34.72
C ASP A 1207 7.14 35.66 -34.81
N ASP A 1208 6.15 35.93 -35.68
CA ASP A 1208 5.52 37.24 -35.84
C ASP A 1208 4.85 37.70 -34.52
N LEU A 1209 4.08 36.84 -33.84
CA LEU A 1209 3.51 37.15 -32.52
C LEU A 1209 4.59 37.36 -31.45
N TRP A 1210 5.63 36.51 -31.42
CA TRP A 1210 6.70 36.64 -30.44
C TRP A 1210 7.48 37.96 -30.58
N ALA A 1211 7.60 38.49 -31.80
CA ALA A 1211 8.24 39.76 -32.09
C ALA A 1211 7.44 40.99 -31.63
N LEU A 1212 6.12 40.87 -31.41
CA LEU A 1212 5.27 41.98 -30.98
C LEU A 1212 5.56 42.40 -29.53
N GLU A 1213 5.61 43.71 -29.29
CA GLU A 1213 5.61 44.27 -27.93
C GLU A 1213 4.20 44.79 -27.58
N PRO A 1214 3.84 44.89 -26.28
CA PRO A 1214 2.50 45.31 -25.86
C PRO A 1214 2.10 46.64 -26.51
N PRO A 1215 0.90 46.74 -27.12
CA PRO A 1215 0.50 47.95 -27.84
C PRO A 1215 0.30 49.13 -26.88
N THR A 1216 0.48 50.35 -27.42
CA THR A 1216 0.26 51.60 -26.70
C THR A 1216 -0.64 52.54 -27.51
N GLY A 1217 -1.15 53.61 -26.89
CA GLY A 1217 -2.00 54.59 -27.56
C GLY A 1217 -3.43 54.08 -27.81
N ARG A 1218 -4.12 54.63 -28.81
CA ARG A 1218 -5.58 54.52 -28.95
C ARG A 1218 -6.10 53.08 -29.10
N TRP A 1219 -5.42 52.23 -29.88
CA TRP A 1219 -5.93 50.93 -30.31
C TRP A 1219 -5.44 49.73 -29.48
N ARG A 1220 -4.96 49.98 -28.25
CA ARG A 1220 -4.33 48.96 -27.39
C ARG A 1220 -5.30 48.02 -26.66
N TYR A 1221 -6.60 48.32 -26.65
CA TYR A 1221 -7.62 47.51 -25.99
C TYR A 1221 -7.78 46.14 -26.67
N TYR A 1222 -8.31 46.12 -27.90
CA TYR A 1222 -8.65 44.88 -28.59
C TYR A 1222 -7.41 44.07 -28.96
N ASP A 1223 -6.50 44.70 -29.70
CA ASP A 1223 -5.24 44.10 -30.14
C ASP A 1223 -4.38 43.63 -28.94
N GLY A 1224 -4.33 44.41 -27.85
CA GLY A 1224 -3.51 44.08 -26.68
C GLY A 1224 -4.04 42.87 -25.90
N LEU A 1225 -5.35 42.77 -25.70
CA LEU A 1225 -5.97 41.62 -25.04
C LEU A 1225 -5.80 40.34 -25.87
N LEU A 1226 -5.99 40.42 -27.20
CA LEU A 1226 -5.78 39.28 -28.10
C LEU A 1226 -4.31 38.83 -28.16
N GLN A 1227 -3.35 39.76 -28.21
CA GLN A 1227 -1.93 39.42 -28.13
C GLN A 1227 -1.58 38.68 -26.82
N PHE A 1228 -2.10 39.15 -25.68
CA PHE A 1228 -1.79 38.53 -24.40
C PHE A 1228 -2.39 37.13 -24.29
N MET A 1229 -3.66 36.95 -24.68
CA MET A 1229 -4.27 35.61 -24.75
C MET A 1229 -3.54 34.70 -25.75
N GLY A 1230 -3.18 35.21 -26.93
CA GLY A 1230 -2.42 34.48 -27.94
C GLY A 1230 -1.08 33.96 -27.41
N LEU A 1231 -0.33 34.82 -26.69
CA LEU A 1231 0.92 34.43 -26.02
C LEU A 1231 0.69 33.33 -24.98
N LEU A 1232 -0.39 33.43 -24.17
CA LEU A 1232 -0.73 32.39 -23.21
C LEU A 1232 -1.02 31.05 -23.91
N HIS A 1233 -1.73 31.05 -25.03
CA HIS A 1233 -2.01 29.84 -25.81
C HIS A 1233 -0.74 29.21 -26.38
N ILE A 1234 0.07 29.95 -27.14
CA ILE A 1234 1.24 29.36 -27.83
C ILE A 1234 2.37 28.96 -26.86
N THR A 1235 2.38 29.48 -25.63
CA THR A 1235 3.35 29.10 -24.60
C THR A 1235 2.87 27.96 -23.70
N GLY A 1236 1.66 27.42 -23.94
CA GLY A 1236 1.05 26.38 -23.12
C GLY A 1236 0.74 26.85 -21.70
N ARG A 1237 0.51 28.16 -21.52
CA ARG A 1237 0.14 28.80 -20.25
C ARG A 1237 -1.36 29.06 -20.13
N PHE A 1238 -2.10 29.01 -21.24
CA PHE A 1238 -3.56 29.03 -21.26
C PHE A 1238 -4.14 27.63 -21.06
N LYS A 1239 -4.90 27.43 -20.00
CA LYS A 1239 -5.11 26.10 -19.44
C LYS A 1239 -6.56 25.84 -18.93
N PRO A 1240 -7.08 24.60 -19.09
CA PRO A 1240 -8.51 24.28 -18.83
C PRO A 1240 -8.83 23.69 -17.44
N TRP A 1241 -7.82 23.50 -16.58
CA TRP A 1241 -7.92 22.73 -15.33
C TRP A 1241 -8.88 23.34 -14.30
#